data_AF-A0A1I7NUN9-F1
#
_entry.id   AF-A0A1I7NUN9-F1
#
_cell.length_a   1.000
_cell.length_b   1.000
_cell.length_c   1.000
_cell.angle_alpha   90.00
_cell.angle_beta   90.00
_cell.angle_gamma   90.00
#
_symmetry.space_group_name_H-M   'P 1'
#
loop_
_entity.id
_entity.type
_entity.pdbx_description
1 polymer ?
#
loop_
_entity_poly.entity_id
_entity_poly.type
_entity_poly.pdbx_seq_one_letter_code
_entity_poly.pdbx_strand_id
1 'polypeptide(L)'
;MTASFSLVTTWTPATDHEPLGYGLELTNIGDEPVSGFQLGFSGPARVDPHATLENGKLVKRLSNHTLVAPPDGFVLQPGDTWTATARGLSYGLRHWSDGANSAYVVLADGQVVTIPTKPTQGKGHNSPLLKGAAKFPVPTKAPVAHSIIPWPKSVATTGGRIAPAGLDLQPQGEAANRAAAAFAGLVHDLFPVEALVRPASEAGMPVHVTEKVGLGAEAYELSFGENSATVAASTRQGMLYGLVTIGQILRGARQYPHVFTFPTGGTITDKPGFGFRGCHLDVARQFYTGAEVGQFIKIMAWNKMNKFHWHLTEDEAWRIEIAAYPELTEIGAWRGHGKALPPLLGSGPQPTGGYYSKPVIRQIVALADSLGIAVIPEVDMPGHFYAALQALPQLRDPDEKGEYQSVQGFPNNSLNPAHEPVYTFVETVIDEVLEMFPAGVFHLGADEVPLAAWSGSPLALDMLERLAGPAMRDKHTKQFNVLGNHHGADEIEGSPTAILQAEFIKRVHGYIASKGAITGGWEEAAHGDAVDKDKSYVIGWRNVEINAALAERGFDIVVSPGQRYYLDMANGISWAEPGAGWAGWSGPQETYEFEAREGFSEQGLKHLLGVQSCIWSESMTDRAIFDRLVFPRLSAVAEAGWTLPERKSWERFKALVGLMPIMYGHWAAE
;
A
#
# COMPACT_ATOMS: atom_id res chain seq x y z
N MET A 1 29.71 -5.73 -32.79
CA MET A 1 28.29 -6.02 -33.00
C MET A 1 27.59 -5.78 -31.68
N THR A 2 26.85 -4.70 -31.60
CA THR A 2 26.19 -4.27 -30.36
C THR A 2 24.72 -4.01 -30.69
N ALA A 3 23.88 -5.03 -30.50
CA ALA A 3 22.43 -4.85 -30.59
C ALA A 3 22.01 -3.90 -29.46
N SER A 4 21.44 -2.76 -29.84
CA SER A 4 21.04 -1.70 -28.91
C SER A 4 19.78 -1.04 -29.44
N PHE A 5 18.85 -0.74 -28.55
CA PHE A 5 17.55 -0.20 -28.93
C PHE A 5 17.13 0.93 -27.99
N SER A 6 16.18 1.74 -28.43
CA SER A 6 15.40 2.63 -27.58
C SER A 6 13.91 2.44 -27.84
N LEU A 7 13.10 2.49 -26.79
CA LEU A 7 11.64 2.41 -26.91
C LEU A 7 11.00 3.74 -26.47
N VAL A 8 10.11 4.25 -27.32
CA VAL A 8 9.11 5.24 -26.96
C VAL A 8 7.75 4.58 -27.02
N THR A 9 6.94 4.79 -25.98
CA THR A 9 5.54 4.40 -25.98
C THR A 9 4.66 5.63 -25.96
N THR A 10 3.57 5.59 -26.70
CA THR A 10 2.62 6.70 -26.82
C THR A 10 1.22 6.24 -26.46
N TRP A 11 0.45 7.14 -25.85
CA TRP A 11 -0.96 6.92 -25.57
C TRP A 11 -1.82 7.91 -26.34
N THR A 12 -2.82 7.37 -27.03
CA THR A 12 -3.84 8.12 -27.75
C THR A 12 -5.22 7.78 -27.20
N PRO A 13 -6.01 8.77 -26.74
CA PRO A 13 -7.36 8.54 -26.26
C PRO A 13 -8.28 8.03 -27.39
N ALA A 14 -9.33 7.30 -27.02
CA ALA A 14 -10.34 6.86 -27.97
C ALA A 14 -11.11 8.06 -28.56
N THR A 15 -11.62 7.87 -29.77
CA THR A 15 -12.54 8.78 -30.46
C THR A 15 -13.78 8.01 -30.91
N ASP A 16 -14.79 8.70 -31.45
CA ASP A 16 -16.00 8.06 -31.99
C ASP A 16 -15.72 7.03 -33.10
N HIS A 17 -14.52 7.08 -33.70
CA HIS A 17 -14.15 6.27 -34.86
C HIS A 17 -12.92 5.37 -34.64
N GLU A 18 -12.18 5.55 -33.54
CA GLU A 18 -11.00 4.75 -33.23
C GLU A 18 -10.94 4.39 -31.74
N PRO A 19 -10.64 3.12 -31.38
CA PRO A 19 -10.43 2.73 -29.99
C PRO A 19 -9.14 3.33 -29.42
N LEU A 20 -8.94 3.17 -28.10
CA LEU A 20 -7.70 3.54 -27.41
C LEU A 20 -6.48 2.98 -28.15
N GLY A 21 -5.49 3.85 -28.39
CA GLY A 21 -4.24 3.50 -29.06
C GLY A 21 -3.07 3.50 -28.09
N TYR A 22 -2.33 2.38 -28.06
CA TYR A 22 -1.04 2.29 -27.39
C TYR A 22 0.07 2.05 -28.43
N GLY A 23 0.79 3.11 -28.75
CA GLY A 23 1.83 3.10 -29.78
C GLY A 23 3.18 2.65 -29.23
N LEU A 24 3.90 1.89 -30.04
CA LEU A 24 5.22 1.34 -29.78
C LEU A 24 6.15 1.82 -30.88
N GLU A 25 7.23 2.52 -30.50
CA GLU A 25 8.26 2.99 -31.43
C GLU A 25 9.61 2.43 -30.97
N LEU A 26 10.05 1.35 -31.61
CA LEU A 26 11.31 0.68 -31.31
C LEU A 26 12.36 1.07 -32.36
N THR A 27 13.35 1.87 -31.95
CA THR A 27 14.46 2.27 -32.81
C THR A 27 15.66 1.37 -32.58
N ASN A 28 16.28 0.87 -33.65
CA ASN A 28 17.58 0.21 -33.58
C ASN A 28 18.68 1.28 -33.58
N ILE A 29 19.34 1.46 -32.44
CA ILE A 29 20.45 2.40 -32.26
C ILE A 29 21.82 1.69 -32.25
N GLY A 30 21.83 0.40 -32.60
CA GLY A 30 23.02 -0.41 -32.80
C GLY A 30 23.64 -0.23 -34.18
N ASP A 31 24.56 -1.14 -34.52
CA ASP A 31 25.37 -1.11 -35.74
C ASP A 31 24.98 -2.17 -36.79
N GLU A 32 24.05 -3.10 -36.46
CA GLU A 32 23.69 -4.23 -37.32
C GLU A 32 22.16 -4.34 -37.53
N PRO A 33 21.70 -4.87 -38.68
CA PRO A 33 20.29 -5.18 -38.91
C PRO A 33 19.79 -6.32 -38.01
N VAL A 34 18.55 -6.22 -37.52
CA VAL A 34 17.95 -7.21 -36.62
C VAL A 34 16.64 -7.75 -37.18
N SER A 35 16.48 -9.07 -37.23
CA SER A 35 15.27 -9.75 -37.68
C SER A 35 14.83 -10.83 -36.68
N GLY A 36 13.58 -11.28 -36.77
CA GLY A 36 13.06 -12.35 -35.90
C GLY A 36 13.03 -12.02 -34.41
N PHE A 37 13.05 -10.74 -34.05
CA PHE A 37 13.07 -10.28 -32.67
C PHE A 37 11.66 -10.19 -32.07
N GLN A 38 11.57 -10.21 -30.74
CA GLN A 38 10.36 -9.90 -29.97
C GLN A 38 10.64 -8.71 -29.05
N LEU A 39 9.65 -7.83 -28.86
CA LEU A 39 9.68 -6.75 -27.89
C LEU A 39 8.81 -7.13 -26.69
N GLY A 40 9.42 -7.24 -25.52
CA GLY A 40 8.73 -7.37 -24.24
C GLY A 40 8.67 -6.03 -23.53
N PHE A 41 7.52 -5.71 -22.93
CA PHE A 41 7.36 -4.53 -22.10
C PHE A 41 6.38 -4.79 -20.96
N SER A 42 6.54 -4.03 -19.89
CA SER A 42 5.60 -4.02 -18.76
C SER A 42 5.53 -2.63 -18.12
N GLY A 43 4.40 -2.38 -17.48
CA GLY A 43 4.05 -1.23 -16.64
C GLY A 43 2.68 -1.48 -16.02
N PRO A 44 1.98 -0.49 -15.46
CA PRO A 44 0.61 -0.72 -15.00
C PRO A 44 -0.34 -1.09 -16.14
N ALA A 45 -0.17 -0.51 -17.33
CA ALA A 45 -1.06 -0.64 -18.48
C ALA A 45 -1.19 -2.09 -18.95
N ARG A 46 -2.42 -2.46 -19.32
CA ARG A 46 -2.76 -3.79 -19.84
C ARG A 46 -3.32 -3.69 -21.25
N VAL A 47 -2.70 -4.42 -22.17
CA VAL A 47 -3.25 -4.64 -23.51
C VAL A 47 -4.46 -5.56 -23.39
N ASP A 48 -5.60 -5.12 -23.92
CA ASP A 48 -6.86 -5.81 -23.73
C ASP A 48 -6.87 -7.23 -24.36
N PRO A 49 -7.59 -8.22 -23.79
CA PRO A 49 -7.89 -9.51 -24.42
C PRO A 49 -8.31 -9.46 -25.87
N HIS A 50 -9.10 -8.47 -26.25
CA HIS A 50 -9.66 -8.29 -27.58
C HIS A 50 -8.90 -7.26 -28.43
N ALA A 51 -7.77 -6.75 -27.94
CA ALA A 51 -6.98 -5.77 -28.66
C ALA A 51 -6.45 -6.34 -29.98
N THR A 52 -6.48 -5.53 -31.03
CA THR A 52 -5.75 -5.82 -32.27
C THR A 52 -4.38 -5.15 -32.23
N LEU A 53 -3.41 -5.69 -32.96
CA LEU A 53 -2.08 -5.09 -33.08
C LEU A 53 -1.80 -4.73 -34.54
N GLU A 54 -1.73 -3.44 -34.82
CA GLU A 54 -1.36 -2.90 -36.13
C GLU A 54 0.15 -3.03 -36.33
N ASN A 55 0.57 -3.45 -37.53
CA ASN A 55 1.98 -3.64 -37.92
C ASN A 55 2.79 -4.51 -36.93
N GLY A 56 2.15 -5.52 -36.35
CA GLY A 56 2.78 -6.48 -35.47
C GLY A 56 1.87 -7.66 -35.14
N LYS A 57 2.36 -8.56 -34.29
CA LYS A 57 1.59 -9.67 -33.72
C LYS A 57 1.80 -9.77 -32.21
N LEU A 58 0.70 -10.03 -31.49
CA LEU A 58 0.76 -10.39 -30.07
C LEU A 58 1.35 -11.80 -29.94
N VAL A 59 2.42 -11.95 -29.18
CA VAL A 59 3.11 -13.23 -28.96
C VAL A 59 2.66 -13.86 -27.65
N LYS A 60 2.69 -13.08 -26.57
CA LYS A 60 2.27 -13.50 -25.24
C LYS A 60 1.73 -12.32 -24.47
N ARG A 61 0.72 -12.57 -23.63
CA ARG A 61 0.22 -11.63 -22.63
C ARG A 61 0.01 -12.37 -21.31
N LEU A 62 0.35 -11.73 -20.20
CA LEU A 62 -0.08 -12.12 -18.86
C LEU A 62 -0.24 -10.83 -18.06
N SER A 63 -1.47 -10.51 -17.61
CA SER A 63 -1.74 -9.25 -16.92
C SER A 63 -1.15 -8.05 -17.71
N ASN A 64 -0.23 -7.31 -17.10
CA ASN A 64 0.45 -6.15 -17.64
C ASN A 64 1.79 -6.46 -18.34
N HIS A 65 2.17 -7.73 -18.44
CA HIS A 65 3.30 -8.17 -19.26
C HIS A 65 2.82 -8.46 -20.69
N THR A 66 3.49 -7.85 -21.67
CA THR A 66 3.18 -8.08 -23.08
C THR A 66 4.45 -8.36 -23.87
N LEU A 67 4.39 -9.38 -24.74
CA LEU A 67 5.38 -9.67 -25.78
C LEU A 67 4.73 -9.52 -27.14
N VAL A 68 5.35 -8.71 -27.99
CA VAL A 68 4.94 -8.49 -29.39
C VAL A 68 6.10 -8.76 -30.34
N ALA A 69 5.78 -9.00 -31.60
CA ALA A 69 6.77 -9.14 -32.67
C ALA A 69 6.33 -8.35 -33.91
N PRO A 70 7.26 -7.90 -34.75
CA PRO A 70 6.93 -7.35 -36.06
C PRO A 70 6.34 -8.44 -37.00
N PRO A 71 5.83 -8.05 -38.18
CA PRO A 71 5.41 -9.00 -39.22
C PRO A 71 6.54 -9.94 -39.63
N ASP A 72 6.18 -11.13 -40.11
CA ASP A 72 7.17 -12.13 -40.53
C ASP A 72 8.06 -11.59 -41.66
N GLY A 73 9.37 -11.85 -41.56
CA GLY A 73 10.36 -11.36 -42.51
C GLY A 73 10.76 -9.89 -42.34
N PHE A 74 10.20 -9.17 -41.37
CA PHE A 74 10.63 -7.81 -41.06
C PHE A 74 12.09 -7.77 -40.57
N VAL A 75 12.83 -6.77 -41.05
CA VAL A 75 14.23 -6.50 -40.66
C VAL A 75 14.34 -5.04 -40.24
N LEU A 76 14.76 -4.80 -39.01
CA LEU A 76 14.99 -3.47 -38.46
C LEU A 76 16.43 -3.04 -38.71
N GLN A 77 16.65 -2.13 -39.67
CA GLN A 77 17.99 -1.62 -39.99
C GLN A 77 18.53 -0.69 -38.89
N PRO A 78 19.85 -0.51 -38.79
CA PRO A 78 20.44 0.52 -37.94
C PRO A 78 19.88 1.91 -38.27
N GLY A 79 19.41 2.63 -37.26
CA GLY A 79 18.80 3.95 -37.38
C GLY A 79 17.30 3.95 -37.73
N ASP A 80 16.75 2.82 -38.15
CA ASP A 80 15.31 2.71 -38.45
C ASP A 80 14.48 2.47 -37.18
N THR A 81 13.19 2.79 -37.27
CA THR A 81 12.19 2.60 -36.22
C THR A 81 11.09 1.68 -36.70
N TRP A 82 10.84 0.60 -35.96
CA TRP A 82 9.62 -0.19 -36.11
C TRP A 82 8.49 0.45 -35.28
N THR A 83 7.35 0.66 -35.92
CA THR A 83 6.15 1.20 -35.27
C THR A 83 5.04 0.16 -35.25
N ALA A 84 4.38 0.01 -34.11
CA ALA A 84 3.19 -0.83 -33.96
C ALA A 84 2.20 -0.16 -33.01
N THR A 85 0.90 -0.46 -33.17
CA THR A 85 -0.14 0.13 -32.31
C THR A 85 -1.07 -0.95 -31.81
N ALA A 86 -1.14 -1.12 -30.48
CA ALA A 86 -2.20 -1.92 -29.87
C ALA A 86 -3.48 -1.07 -29.83
N ARG A 87 -4.54 -1.56 -30.47
CA ARG A 87 -5.87 -0.97 -30.48
C ARG A 87 -6.74 -1.69 -29.46
N GLY A 88 -6.77 -1.13 -28.26
CA GLY A 88 -7.41 -1.73 -27.09
C GLY A 88 -6.47 -1.82 -25.89
N LEU A 89 -6.82 -1.10 -24.84
CA LEU A 89 -6.28 -1.26 -23.50
C LEU A 89 -7.45 -1.58 -22.57
N SER A 90 -7.20 -2.33 -21.50
CA SER A 90 -8.23 -2.64 -20.49
C SER A 90 -8.83 -1.38 -19.86
N TYR A 91 -8.06 -0.28 -19.86
CA TYR A 91 -8.52 1.06 -19.46
C TYR A 91 -7.68 2.14 -20.15
N GLY A 92 -8.23 3.36 -20.22
CA GLY A 92 -7.50 4.53 -20.70
C GLY A 92 -6.46 4.99 -19.67
N LEU A 93 -5.26 5.35 -20.14
CA LEU A 93 -4.21 5.89 -19.28
C LEU A 93 -4.56 7.31 -18.85
N ARG A 94 -4.28 7.66 -17.59
CA ARG A 94 -4.54 8.98 -17.01
C ARG A 94 -3.24 9.73 -16.72
N HIS A 95 -2.15 9.00 -16.50
CA HIS A 95 -0.88 9.51 -16.00
C HIS A 95 0.29 8.89 -16.74
N TRP A 96 1.42 9.60 -16.78
CA TRP A 96 2.63 9.12 -17.48
C TRP A 96 3.16 7.79 -16.93
N SER A 97 2.91 7.53 -15.64
CA SER A 97 3.35 6.31 -14.96
C SER A 97 2.52 5.09 -15.30
N ASP A 98 1.36 5.24 -15.95
CA ASP A 98 0.47 4.12 -16.22
C ASP A 98 1.01 3.21 -17.33
N GLY A 99 1.79 3.74 -18.28
CA GLY A 99 2.29 2.95 -19.39
C GLY A 99 3.57 2.17 -19.07
N ALA A 100 4.23 1.65 -20.09
CA ALA A 100 5.47 0.91 -19.98
C ALA A 100 6.58 1.75 -19.34
N ASN A 101 7.15 1.20 -18.29
CA ASN A 101 8.26 1.73 -17.51
C ASN A 101 9.48 0.79 -17.58
N SER A 102 9.32 -0.40 -18.17
CA SER A 102 10.43 -1.27 -18.57
C SER A 102 10.16 -1.96 -19.91
N ALA A 103 11.23 -2.24 -20.66
CA ALA A 103 11.18 -3.00 -21.89
C ALA A 103 12.49 -3.73 -22.19
N TYR A 104 12.39 -4.73 -23.04
CA TYR A 104 13.52 -5.54 -23.51
C TYR A 104 13.23 -6.13 -24.89
N VAL A 105 14.27 -6.45 -25.63
CA VAL A 105 14.18 -7.20 -26.88
C VAL A 105 14.74 -8.61 -26.68
N VAL A 106 14.03 -9.61 -27.17
CA VAL A 106 14.52 -10.98 -27.34
C VAL A 106 14.92 -11.14 -28.79
N LEU A 107 16.21 -11.37 -29.05
CA LEU A 107 16.74 -11.62 -30.39
C LEU A 107 16.39 -13.03 -30.86
N ALA A 108 16.55 -13.29 -32.16
CA ALA A 108 16.21 -14.57 -32.77
C ALA A 108 17.01 -15.77 -32.19
N ASP A 109 18.20 -15.51 -31.62
CA ASP A 109 19.03 -16.51 -30.94
C ASP A 109 18.69 -16.68 -29.45
N GLY A 110 17.68 -15.94 -28.95
CA GLY A 110 17.25 -15.95 -27.56
C GLY A 110 17.99 -14.96 -26.65
N GLN A 111 18.98 -14.21 -27.15
CA GLN A 111 19.65 -13.19 -26.36
C GLN A 111 18.66 -12.08 -25.94
N VAL A 112 18.71 -11.71 -24.66
CA VAL A 112 17.88 -10.63 -24.10
C VAL A 112 18.69 -9.33 -24.01
N VAL A 113 18.16 -8.28 -24.63
CA VAL A 113 18.73 -6.93 -24.59
C VAL A 113 17.78 -6.03 -23.79
N THR A 114 18.21 -5.55 -22.62
CA THR A 114 17.46 -4.56 -21.84
C THR A 114 17.49 -3.20 -22.55
N ILE A 115 16.34 -2.52 -22.58
CA ILE A 115 16.18 -1.27 -23.33
C ILE A 115 15.89 -0.13 -22.35
N PRO A 116 16.54 1.04 -22.50
CA PRO A 116 16.10 2.26 -21.84
C PRO A 116 14.67 2.62 -22.27
N THR A 117 13.73 2.58 -21.33
CA THR A 117 12.33 2.94 -21.58
C THR A 117 12.07 4.36 -21.10
N LYS A 118 11.62 5.23 -22.00
CA LYS A 118 11.11 6.54 -21.60
C LYS A 118 9.69 6.38 -21.03
N PRO A 119 9.29 7.20 -20.06
CA PRO A 119 7.89 7.33 -19.67
C PRO A 119 6.97 7.45 -20.88
N THR A 120 5.81 6.80 -20.81
CA THR A 120 4.81 6.89 -21.89
C THR A 120 4.43 8.35 -22.13
N GLN A 121 4.36 8.72 -23.41
CA GLN A 121 4.01 10.06 -23.84
C GLN A 121 2.52 10.12 -24.15
N GLY A 122 1.79 11.00 -23.46
CA GLY A 122 0.43 11.34 -23.82
C GLY A 122 0.41 12.36 -24.95
N LYS A 123 -0.39 12.12 -26.00
CA LYS A 123 -0.51 13.07 -27.11
C LYS A 123 -0.99 14.44 -26.62
N GLY A 124 -0.19 15.48 -26.86
CA GLY A 124 -0.53 16.86 -26.48
C GLY A 124 -0.09 17.27 -25.06
N HIS A 125 0.65 16.41 -24.34
CA HIS A 125 1.16 16.72 -23.00
C HIS A 125 2.66 16.99 -23.02
N ASN A 126 3.04 18.25 -22.75
CA ASN A 126 4.44 18.71 -22.81
C ASN A 126 4.98 19.19 -21.45
N SER A 127 4.23 19.00 -20.35
CA SER A 127 4.67 19.42 -19.01
C SER A 127 5.76 18.49 -18.46
N PRO A 128 6.74 19.01 -17.71
CA PRO A 128 7.70 18.19 -16.99
C PRO A 128 6.99 17.23 -16.03
N LEU A 129 7.46 15.97 -16.00
CA LEU A 129 6.89 14.93 -15.14
C LEU A 129 7.15 15.27 -13.67
N LEU A 130 6.14 15.08 -12.82
CA LEU A 130 6.21 15.36 -11.40
C LEU A 130 6.70 14.12 -10.65
N LYS A 131 7.70 14.34 -9.78
CA LYS A 131 8.31 13.34 -8.90
C LYS A 131 8.77 14.03 -7.61
N GLY A 132 9.00 13.25 -6.57
CA GLY A 132 9.40 13.73 -5.25
C GLY A 132 8.26 14.36 -4.45
N ALA A 133 8.42 14.38 -3.14
CA ALA A 133 7.48 14.97 -2.20
C ALA A 133 7.20 16.43 -2.55
N ALA A 134 5.92 16.82 -2.51
CA ALA A 134 5.53 18.20 -2.69
C ALA A 134 6.16 19.08 -1.59
N LYS A 135 6.73 20.23 -1.98
CA LYS A 135 7.35 21.17 -1.04
C LYS A 135 6.27 21.99 -0.32
N PHE A 136 6.30 21.95 1.01
CA PHE A 136 5.45 22.77 1.89
C PHE A 136 6.34 23.65 2.77
N PRO A 137 6.80 24.81 2.28
CA PRO A 137 7.72 25.66 3.02
C PRO A 137 7.06 26.25 4.27
N VAL A 138 7.83 26.30 5.36
CA VAL A 138 7.41 27.00 6.58
C VAL A 138 7.24 28.50 6.28
N PRO A 139 6.07 29.10 6.51
CA PRO A 139 5.85 30.52 6.24
C PRO A 139 6.61 31.39 7.23
N THR A 140 6.87 32.65 6.86
CA THR A 140 7.49 33.65 7.75
C THR A 140 6.66 33.93 9.00
N LYS A 141 5.33 33.72 8.93
CA LYS A 141 4.41 33.80 10.07
C LYS A 141 3.46 32.61 10.02
N ALA A 142 3.66 31.64 10.92
CA ALA A 142 2.78 30.50 11.06
C ALA A 142 1.48 30.86 11.82
N PRO A 143 0.36 30.15 11.60
CA PRO A 143 -0.89 30.34 12.34
C PRO A 143 -0.79 29.99 13.84
N VAL A 144 0.25 29.26 14.24
CA VAL A 144 0.49 28.76 15.60
C VAL A 144 1.96 28.90 15.99
N ALA A 145 2.24 28.98 17.28
CA ALA A 145 3.60 29.17 17.81
C ALA A 145 4.45 27.89 17.86
N HIS A 146 3.84 26.72 17.66
CA HIS A 146 4.49 25.42 17.84
C HIS A 146 4.24 24.51 16.64
N SER A 147 5.29 23.82 16.20
CA SER A 147 5.23 22.82 15.13
C SER A 147 4.85 21.46 15.69
N ILE A 148 3.56 21.09 15.60
CA ILE A 148 3.05 19.80 16.06
C ILE A 148 2.10 19.22 15.01
N ILE A 149 2.37 17.99 14.57
CA ILE A 149 1.48 17.18 13.73
C ILE A 149 1.53 15.73 14.27
N PRO A 150 0.39 15.09 14.56
CA PRO A 150 -0.96 15.65 14.60
C PRO A 150 -1.17 16.74 15.66
N TRP A 151 -2.13 17.64 15.44
CA TRP A 151 -2.43 18.73 16.37
C TRP A 151 -3.12 18.27 17.67
N PRO A 152 -2.66 18.69 18.87
CA PRO A 152 -3.20 18.20 20.13
C PRO A 152 -4.62 18.68 20.47
N LYS A 153 -5.32 17.88 21.30
CA LYS A 153 -6.63 18.24 21.89
C LYS A 153 -6.60 19.56 22.66
N SER A 154 -5.52 19.87 23.37
CA SER A 154 -5.35 21.16 24.06
C SER A 154 -3.90 21.62 24.03
N VAL A 155 -3.69 22.89 23.69
CA VAL A 155 -2.39 23.56 23.71
C VAL A 155 -2.57 24.88 24.47
N ALA A 156 -2.16 24.88 25.73
CA ALA A 156 -2.28 26.02 26.66
C ALA A 156 -0.89 26.38 27.22
N THR A 157 0.06 26.63 26.31
CA THR A 157 1.43 27.02 26.61
C THR A 157 1.54 28.52 26.84
N THR A 158 2.54 28.94 27.63
CA THR A 158 2.82 30.35 27.91
C THR A 158 4.31 30.66 27.77
N GLY A 159 4.60 31.91 27.40
CA GLY A 159 5.96 32.40 27.17
C GLY A 159 6.69 31.67 26.04
N GLY A 160 7.95 32.02 25.84
CA GLY A 160 8.81 31.43 24.82
C GLY A 160 10.28 31.66 25.14
N ARG A 161 11.10 30.65 24.89
CA ARG A 161 12.56 30.70 25.02
C ARG A 161 13.24 30.37 23.69
N ILE A 162 14.54 30.66 23.63
CA ILE A 162 15.42 30.02 22.66
C ILE A 162 15.36 28.50 22.88
N ALA A 163 15.17 27.74 21.81
CA ALA A 163 15.07 26.30 21.88
C ALA A 163 16.31 25.69 22.56
N PRO A 164 16.14 24.69 23.45
CA PRO A 164 17.26 24.05 24.11
C PRO A 164 18.15 23.30 23.11
N ALA A 165 19.40 23.02 23.48
CA ALA A 165 20.34 22.31 22.60
C ALA A 165 19.92 20.86 22.33
N GLY A 166 19.14 20.27 23.25
CA GLY A 166 18.56 18.93 23.18
C GLY A 166 17.73 18.65 24.44
N LEU A 167 17.15 17.45 24.52
CA LEU A 167 16.36 16.98 25.66
C LEU A 167 17.18 15.97 26.48
N ASP A 168 17.39 16.26 27.75
CA ASP A 168 17.96 15.32 28.73
C ASP A 168 16.81 14.51 29.34
N LEU A 169 16.59 13.30 28.83
CA LEU A 169 15.46 12.47 29.24
C LEU A 169 15.72 11.86 30.62
N GLN A 170 14.84 12.14 31.58
CA GLN A 170 14.91 11.68 32.96
C GLN A 170 13.71 10.79 33.30
N PRO A 171 13.68 9.55 32.77
CA PRO A 171 12.58 8.61 33.01
C PRO A 171 12.54 8.09 34.45
N GLN A 172 11.33 7.88 34.95
CA GLN A 172 11.05 7.30 36.28
C GLN A 172 10.21 6.04 36.13
N GLY A 173 10.84 4.87 36.35
CA GLY A 173 10.20 3.56 36.24
C GLY A 173 10.40 2.87 34.88
N GLU A 174 10.04 1.59 34.81
CA GLU A 174 10.32 0.74 33.64
C GLU A 174 9.60 1.20 32.37
N ALA A 175 8.32 1.57 32.47
CA ALA A 175 7.55 2.06 31.33
C ALA A 175 8.16 3.34 30.73
N ALA A 176 8.57 4.28 31.60
CA ALA A 176 9.22 5.51 31.21
C ALA A 176 10.60 5.27 30.58
N ASN A 177 11.39 4.34 31.13
CA ASN A 177 12.69 3.95 30.56
C ASN A 177 12.54 3.43 29.13
N ARG A 178 11.56 2.55 28.89
CA ARG A 178 11.28 2.02 27.54
C ARG A 178 10.81 3.11 26.58
N ALA A 179 9.93 4.02 27.02
CA ALA A 179 9.46 5.13 26.19
C ALA A 179 10.59 6.10 25.82
N ALA A 180 11.46 6.44 26.78
CA ALA A 180 12.62 7.30 26.55
C ALA A 180 13.63 6.66 25.60
N ALA A 181 13.93 5.37 25.77
CA ALA A 181 14.82 4.63 24.87
C ALA A 181 14.25 4.53 23.44
N ALA A 182 12.96 4.23 23.30
CA ALA A 182 12.28 4.18 22.01
C ALA A 182 12.31 5.53 21.29
N PHE A 183 12.01 6.62 22.01
CA PHE A 183 12.09 7.98 21.45
C PHE A 183 13.52 8.35 21.05
N ALA A 184 14.52 8.04 21.88
CA ALA A 184 15.92 8.32 21.58
C ALA A 184 16.40 7.59 20.33
N GLY A 185 16.07 6.30 20.17
CA GLY A 185 16.36 5.54 18.95
C GLY A 185 15.63 6.11 17.73
N LEU A 186 14.34 6.43 17.87
CA LEU A 186 13.53 7.01 16.81
C LEU A 186 14.15 8.30 16.24
N VAL A 187 14.52 9.24 17.10
CA VAL A 187 15.06 10.53 16.64
C VAL A 187 16.52 10.44 16.19
N HIS A 188 17.28 9.48 16.71
CA HIS A 188 18.63 9.19 16.20
C HIS A 188 18.56 8.74 14.74
N ASP A 189 17.62 7.86 14.41
CA ASP A 189 17.50 7.30 13.07
C ASP A 189 16.86 8.28 12.08
N LEU A 190 15.81 9.01 12.49
CA LEU A 190 15.13 9.96 11.60
C LEU A 190 15.92 11.26 11.42
N PHE A 191 16.64 11.71 12.45
CA PHE A 191 17.27 13.03 12.50
C PHE A 191 18.70 12.96 13.06
N PRO A 192 19.60 12.15 12.46
CA PRO A 192 20.90 11.80 13.04
C PRO A 192 21.80 13.01 13.33
N VAL A 193 21.63 14.11 12.59
CA VAL A 193 22.42 15.35 12.73
C VAL A 193 21.78 16.39 13.64
N GLU A 194 20.51 16.22 14.03
CA GLU A 194 19.79 17.21 14.83
C GLU A 194 20.08 17.07 16.33
N ALA A 195 20.48 15.89 16.80
CA ALA A 195 20.79 15.61 18.22
C ALA A 195 19.67 16.08 19.17
N LEU A 196 18.45 15.56 18.98
CA LEU A 196 17.28 15.98 19.76
C LEU A 196 17.30 15.48 21.20
N VAL A 197 17.95 14.35 21.46
CA VAL A 197 18.22 13.83 22.81
C VAL A 197 19.68 14.09 23.13
N ARG A 198 19.95 14.75 24.25
CA ARG A 198 21.30 15.09 24.71
C ARG A 198 21.38 15.01 26.22
N PRO A 199 22.46 14.44 26.79
CA PRO A 199 22.63 14.42 28.23
C PRO A 199 22.83 15.83 28.79
N ALA A 200 22.61 16.01 30.09
CA ALA A 200 22.87 17.28 30.78
C ALA A 200 24.30 17.80 30.59
N SER A 201 25.30 16.91 30.49
CA SER A 201 26.71 17.27 30.22
C SER A 201 26.92 17.95 28.86
N GLU A 202 25.96 17.85 27.96
CA GLU A 202 25.94 18.49 26.65
C GLU A 202 24.88 19.59 26.53
N ALA A 203 24.49 20.18 27.66
CA ALA A 203 23.46 21.22 27.77
C ALA A 203 22.05 20.75 27.31
N GLY A 204 21.75 19.46 27.48
CA GLY A 204 20.37 18.96 27.37
C GLY A 204 19.47 19.56 28.45
N MET A 205 18.28 20.00 28.07
CA MET A 205 17.27 20.49 29.02
C MET A 205 16.56 19.30 29.68
N PRO A 206 16.45 19.25 31.02
CA PRO A 206 15.75 18.17 31.71
C PRO A 206 14.30 17.97 31.24
N VAL A 207 13.96 16.73 30.89
CA VAL A 207 12.60 16.28 30.60
C VAL A 207 12.27 15.08 31.49
N HIS A 208 11.46 15.30 32.52
CA HIS A 208 11.00 14.23 33.39
C HIS A 208 9.94 13.39 32.65
N VAL A 209 10.10 12.06 32.62
CA VAL A 209 9.10 11.15 32.05
C VAL A 209 8.53 10.32 33.17
N THR A 210 7.27 10.54 33.51
CA THR A 210 6.66 10.02 34.74
C THR A 210 5.34 9.31 34.48
N GLU A 211 5.05 8.31 35.30
CA GLU A 211 3.75 7.66 35.29
C GLU A 211 2.68 8.53 35.97
N LYS A 212 1.53 8.67 35.32
CA LYS A 212 0.35 9.36 35.85
C LYS A 212 -0.90 8.54 35.57
N VAL A 213 -1.38 7.86 36.62
CA VAL A 213 -2.57 6.99 36.58
C VAL A 213 -3.83 7.81 36.24
N GLY A 214 -4.77 7.18 35.53
CA GLY A 214 -6.09 7.75 35.21
C GLY A 214 -6.20 8.39 33.83
N LEU A 215 -5.13 8.41 33.05
CA LEU A 215 -5.15 8.77 31.64
C LEU A 215 -5.46 7.54 30.76
N GLY A 216 -6.07 7.77 29.59
CA GLY A 216 -6.33 6.72 28.60
C GLY A 216 -5.05 6.08 28.07
N ALA A 217 -5.17 4.93 27.41
CA ALA A 217 -4.04 4.08 27.00
C ALA A 217 -2.96 4.80 26.17
N GLU A 218 -3.33 5.80 25.39
CA GLU A 218 -2.41 6.58 24.55
C GLU A 218 -2.40 8.08 24.89
N ALA A 219 -3.11 8.47 25.95
CA ALA A 219 -3.23 9.86 26.37
C ALA A 219 -2.00 10.30 27.17
N TYR A 220 -1.67 11.58 27.07
CA TYR A 220 -0.54 12.17 27.78
C TYR A 220 -0.80 13.62 28.17
N GLU A 221 -0.02 14.08 29.14
CA GLU A 221 0.09 15.46 29.55
C GLU A 221 1.56 15.89 29.46
N LEU A 222 1.80 17.03 28.84
CA LEU A 222 3.11 17.65 28.73
C LEU A 222 3.06 19.01 29.40
N SER A 223 3.82 19.19 30.47
CA SER A 223 3.91 20.45 31.22
C SER A 223 5.29 21.09 31.02
N PHE A 224 5.31 22.40 30.82
CA PHE A 224 6.55 23.17 30.67
C PHE A 224 6.80 24.02 31.91
N GLY A 225 8.04 24.03 32.38
CA GLY A 225 8.53 24.91 33.45
C GLY A 225 9.66 25.80 32.97
N GLU A 226 10.18 26.63 33.88
CA GLU A 226 11.23 27.61 33.56
C GLU A 226 12.55 26.99 33.12
N ASN A 227 12.92 25.78 33.55
CA ASN A 227 14.17 25.13 33.16
C ASN A 227 14.03 23.63 32.89
N SER A 228 12.80 23.13 32.75
CA SER A 228 12.51 21.71 32.50
C SER A 228 11.15 21.53 31.85
N ALA A 229 10.87 20.31 31.39
CA ALA A 229 9.53 19.86 31.02
C ALA A 229 9.20 18.52 31.69
N THR A 230 7.92 18.16 31.74
CA THR A 230 7.45 16.86 32.24
C THR A 230 6.48 16.24 31.25
N VAL A 231 6.73 15.00 30.84
CA VAL A 231 5.81 14.14 30.09
C VAL A 231 5.22 13.12 31.05
N ALA A 232 3.90 13.13 31.21
CA ALA A 232 3.17 12.26 32.11
C ALA A 232 2.09 11.45 31.38
N ALA A 233 2.05 10.13 31.58
CA ALA A 233 1.02 9.25 31.01
C ALA A 233 0.81 7.97 31.84
N SER A 234 -0.32 7.27 31.63
CA SER A 234 -0.59 5.97 32.28
C SER A 234 0.21 4.82 31.68
N THR A 235 0.73 4.95 30.46
CA THR A 235 1.34 3.86 29.70
C THR A 235 2.63 4.30 29.01
N ARG A 236 3.46 3.32 28.61
CA ARG A 236 4.62 3.51 27.72
C ARG A 236 4.24 4.30 26.46
N GLN A 237 3.10 4.00 25.85
CA GLN A 237 2.69 4.59 24.59
C GLN A 237 2.33 6.06 24.72
N GLY A 238 1.57 6.44 25.75
CA GLY A 238 1.28 7.84 26.03
C GLY A 238 2.56 8.64 26.29
N MET A 239 3.52 8.07 27.03
CA MET A 239 4.83 8.70 27.26
C MET A 239 5.60 8.90 25.95
N LEU A 240 5.65 7.88 25.08
CA LEU A 240 6.29 7.99 23.76
C LEU A 240 5.65 9.11 22.91
N TYR A 241 4.32 9.19 22.87
CA TYR A 241 3.64 10.24 22.10
C TYR A 241 3.85 11.65 22.68
N GLY A 242 3.93 11.79 24.01
CA GLY A 242 4.32 13.04 24.64
C GLY A 242 5.75 13.45 24.28
N LEU A 243 6.67 12.48 24.24
CA LEU A 243 8.05 12.69 23.79
C LEU A 243 8.14 13.08 22.30
N VAL A 244 7.37 12.43 21.42
CA VAL A 244 7.23 12.82 20.01
C VAL A 244 6.77 14.28 19.90
N THR A 245 5.76 14.69 20.68
CA THR A 245 5.25 16.07 20.65
C THR A 245 6.30 17.11 21.09
N ILE A 246 6.99 16.92 22.23
CA ILE A 246 8.07 17.85 22.62
C ILE A 246 9.25 17.83 21.65
N GLY A 247 9.54 16.68 21.03
CA GLY A 247 10.52 16.54 19.95
C GLY A 247 10.16 17.37 18.72
N GLN A 248 8.91 17.33 18.27
CA GLN A 248 8.43 18.15 17.15
C GLN A 248 8.51 19.65 17.45
N ILE A 249 8.14 20.07 18.66
CA ILE A 249 8.28 21.47 19.12
C ILE A 249 9.74 21.91 19.09
N LEU A 250 10.64 21.07 19.61
CA LEU A 250 12.08 21.33 19.61
C LEU A 250 12.62 21.53 18.18
N ARG A 251 12.26 20.62 17.27
CA ARG A 251 12.73 20.67 15.87
C ARG A 251 12.32 21.96 15.18
N GLY A 252 11.03 22.32 15.22
CA GLY A 252 10.58 23.57 14.58
C GLY A 252 11.20 24.80 15.22
N ALA A 253 11.29 24.87 16.55
CA ALA A 253 11.90 26.01 17.23
C ALA A 253 13.42 26.14 16.97
N ARG A 254 14.13 25.04 16.67
CA ARG A 254 15.55 25.07 16.27
C ARG A 254 15.76 25.40 14.80
N GLN A 255 14.96 24.82 13.91
CA GLN A 255 15.10 25.01 12.46
C GLN A 255 14.55 26.36 12.00
N TYR A 256 13.49 26.85 12.65
CA TYR A 256 12.80 28.10 12.32
C TYR A 256 12.56 28.95 13.58
N PRO A 257 13.61 29.43 14.26
CA PRO A 257 13.52 30.15 15.55
C PRO A 257 12.80 31.50 15.47
N HIS A 258 12.63 32.05 14.26
CA HIS A 258 11.86 33.28 14.03
C HIS A 258 10.35 33.02 13.86
N VAL A 259 9.96 31.76 13.68
CA VAL A 259 8.57 31.35 13.41
C VAL A 259 8.00 30.59 14.60
N PHE A 260 8.78 29.66 15.18
CA PHE A 260 8.34 28.80 16.27
C PHE A 260 9.12 29.08 17.55
N THR A 261 8.45 28.92 18.69
CA THR A 261 9.05 29.07 20.01
C THR A 261 9.02 27.77 20.79
N PHE A 262 10.00 27.60 21.68
CA PHE A 262 9.95 26.55 22.70
C PHE A 262 9.29 27.12 23.97
N PRO A 263 8.28 26.48 24.59
CA PRO A 263 7.56 27.06 25.72
C PRO A 263 8.39 27.27 26.99
N THR A 264 7.96 28.21 27.85
CA THR A 264 8.52 28.38 29.21
C THR A 264 7.52 28.05 30.32
N GLY A 265 6.26 27.82 29.97
CA GLY A 265 5.18 27.53 30.91
C GLY A 265 3.98 26.89 30.22
N GLY A 266 3.01 26.48 31.03
CA GLY A 266 1.73 25.95 30.56
C GLY A 266 1.77 24.45 30.21
N THR A 267 0.70 23.99 29.58
CA THR A 267 0.44 22.55 29.41
C THR A 267 -0.14 22.21 28.04
N ILE A 268 0.21 21.01 27.54
CA ILE A 268 -0.45 20.33 26.44
C ILE A 268 -1.09 19.06 27.02
N THR A 269 -2.38 18.86 26.75
CA THR A 269 -3.08 17.60 27.08
C THR A 269 -3.65 17.01 25.81
N ASP A 270 -3.47 15.71 25.64
CA ASP A 270 -3.74 15.09 24.36
C ASP A 270 -4.16 13.63 24.46
N LYS A 271 -4.90 13.19 23.46
CA LYS A 271 -5.34 11.81 23.25
C LYS A 271 -5.76 11.63 21.79
N PRO A 272 -5.68 10.42 21.22
CA PRO A 272 -6.11 10.18 19.86
C PRO A 272 -7.63 10.32 19.69
N GLY A 273 -8.06 10.69 18.48
CA GLY A 273 -9.45 10.71 18.04
C GLY A 273 -10.01 9.33 17.67
N PHE A 274 -9.15 8.38 17.31
CA PHE A 274 -9.49 6.98 17.00
C PHE A 274 -8.50 5.99 17.63
N GLY A 275 -8.98 4.78 17.93
CA GLY A 275 -8.15 3.68 18.44
C GLY A 275 -7.30 3.01 17.36
N PHE A 276 -7.81 2.97 16.12
CA PHE A 276 -7.12 2.44 14.95
C PHE A 276 -6.62 3.58 14.05
N ARG A 277 -5.30 3.72 13.92
CA ARG A 277 -4.65 4.70 13.01
C ARG A 277 -3.61 3.96 12.19
N GLY A 278 -4.07 3.39 11.08
CA GLY A 278 -3.30 2.43 10.30
C GLY A 278 -2.66 3.00 9.05
N CYS A 279 -1.58 2.35 8.62
CA CYS A 279 -1.13 2.43 7.23
C CYS A 279 -0.88 1.02 6.70
N HIS A 280 -1.48 0.72 5.56
CA HIS A 280 -1.16 -0.42 4.72
C HIS A 280 0.02 -0.10 3.79
N LEU A 281 0.89 -1.09 3.60
CA LEU A 281 1.97 -1.06 2.61
C LEU A 281 1.99 -2.39 1.84
N ASP A 282 1.69 -2.30 0.55
CA ASP A 282 1.92 -3.38 -0.41
C ASP A 282 3.40 -3.51 -0.71
N VAL A 283 3.94 -4.66 -0.35
CA VAL A 283 5.32 -5.05 -0.64
C VAL A 283 5.40 -6.21 -1.64
N ALA A 284 4.26 -6.67 -2.13
CA ALA A 284 4.14 -7.75 -3.08
C ALA A 284 4.35 -7.25 -4.50
N ARG A 285 3.67 -6.17 -4.93
CA ARG A 285 3.83 -5.65 -6.30
C ARG A 285 5.21 -5.01 -6.49
N GLN A 286 5.69 -4.20 -5.54
CA GLN A 286 7.06 -3.71 -5.48
C GLN A 286 7.72 -4.10 -4.16
N PHE A 287 8.93 -4.63 -4.23
CA PHE A 287 9.64 -5.06 -3.03
C PHE A 287 10.31 -3.88 -2.31
N TYR A 288 10.27 -3.92 -0.98
CA TYR A 288 10.97 -2.99 -0.09
C TYR A 288 11.85 -3.82 0.84
N THR A 289 13.08 -3.38 1.06
CA THR A 289 13.99 -4.07 1.98
C THR A 289 13.50 -3.93 3.43
N GLY A 290 13.95 -4.81 4.33
CA GLY A 290 13.61 -4.68 5.75
C GLY A 290 14.06 -3.36 6.38
N ALA A 291 15.14 -2.76 5.85
CA ALA A 291 15.59 -1.42 6.26
C ALA A 291 14.61 -0.32 5.81
N GLU A 292 14.11 -0.38 4.57
CA GLU A 292 13.08 0.54 4.07
C GLU A 292 11.78 0.41 4.88
N VAL A 293 11.30 -0.80 5.13
CA VAL A 293 10.12 -1.04 5.99
C VAL A 293 10.34 -0.50 7.40
N GLY A 294 11.52 -0.74 7.99
CA GLY A 294 11.88 -0.21 9.30
C GLY A 294 11.92 1.32 9.34
N GLN A 295 12.41 1.98 8.28
CA GLN A 295 12.38 3.43 8.15
C GLN A 295 10.95 3.97 8.04
N PHE A 296 10.09 3.29 7.27
CA PHE A 296 8.68 3.67 7.13
C PHE A 296 7.93 3.59 8.47
N ILE A 297 8.15 2.53 9.27
CA ILE A 297 7.58 2.39 10.61
C ILE A 297 8.02 3.52 11.55
N LYS A 298 9.27 3.99 11.46
CA LYS A 298 9.75 5.15 12.23
C LYS A 298 9.00 6.43 11.82
N ILE A 299 8.78 6.64 10.53
CA ILE A 299 7.99 7.78 10.04
C ILE A 299 6.54 7.70 10.54
N MET A 300 5.92 6.51 10.54
CA MET A 300 4.60 6.27 11.13
C MET A 300 4.56 6.60 12.63
N ALA A 301 5.60 6.20 13.39
CA ALA A 301 5.71 6.49 14.82
C ALA A 301 5.83 8.01 15.09
N TRP A 302 6.59 8.73 14.27
CA TRP A 302 6.67 10.20 14.33
C TRP A 302 5.33 10.88 14.04
N ASN A 303 4.47 10.22 13.25
CA ASN A 303 3.09 10.64 12.97
C ASN A 303 2.07 10.13 14.00
N LYS A 304 2.49 9.39 15.05
CA LYS A 304 1.61 8.77 16.06
C LYS A 304 0.59 7.76 15.50
N MET A 305 0.90 7.12 14.37
CA MET A 305 0.14 5.97 13.84
C MET A 305 0.48 4.71 14.64
N ASN A 306 -0.46 3.76 14.77
CA ASN A 306 -0.31 2.61 15.68
C ASN A 306 -0.61 1.23 15.07
N LYS A 307 -1.01 1.16 13.78
CA LYS A 307 -1.20 -0.10 13.06
C LYS A 307 -0.40 -0.07 11.75
N PHE A 308 0.49 -1.03 11.56
CA PHE A 308 1.16 -1.26 10.28
C PHE A 308 0.55 -2.52 9.64
N HIS A 309 -0.26 -2.31 8.61
CA HIS A 309 -0.88 -3.37 7.85
C HIS A 309 0.06 -3.77 6.71
N TRP A 310 0.55 -5.00 6.73
CA TRP A 310 1.64 -5.43 5.88
C TRP A 310 1.16 -6.46 4.85
N HIS A 311 1.00 -5.98 3.62
CA HIS A 311 0.44 -6.76 2.52
C HIS A 311 1.54 -7.54 1.80
N LEU A 312 1.64 -8.83 2.15
CA LEU A 312 2.81 -9.67 1.90
C LEU A 312 2.66 -10.61 0.69
N THR A 313 1.47 -10.77 0.14
CA THR A 313 1.20 -11.77 -0.90
C THR A 313 0.21 -11.23 -1.90
N GLU A 314 0.44 -11.52 -3.19
CA GLU A 314 -0.43 -11.13 -4.30
C GLU A 314 -0.15 -11.97 -5.55
N ASP A 315 -0.89 -11.70 -6.63
CA ASP A 315 -0.73 -12.34 -7.92
C ASP A 315 0.70 -12.20 -8.48
N GLU A 316 1.33 -11.04 -8.27
CA GLU A 316 2.66 -10.73 -8.78
C GLU A 316 3.80 -11.29 -7.93
N ALA A 317 3.56 -11.64 -6.66
CA ALA A 317 4.56 -12.26 -5.80
C ALA A 317 4.09 -12.75 -4.43
N TRP A 318 4.89 -13.66 -3.86
CA TRP A 318 4.84 -14.06 -2.46
C TRP A 318 6.08 -13.56 -1.68
N ARG A 319 5.89 -12.87 -0.54
CA ARG A 319 6.98 -12.17 0.17
C ARG A 319 7.32 -12.70 1.55
N ILE A 320 6.65 -13.71 2.06
CA ILE A 320 6.84 -14.19 3.43
C ILE A 320 7.44 -15.61 3.45
N GLU A 321 8.49 -15.84 4.25
CA GLU A 321 9.01 -17.20 4.42
C GLU A 321 8.00 -18.09 5.17
N ILE A 322 7.63 -19.22 4.55
CA ILE A 322 6.86 -20.30 5.17
C ILE A 322 7.72 -21.57 5.09
N ALA A 323 8.14 -22.08 6.24
CA ALA A 323 9.09 -23.18 6.32
C ALA A 323 8.53 -24.48 5.72
N ALA A 324 7.22 -24.70 5.84
CA ALA A 324 6.54 -25.84 5.24
C ALA A 324 6.48 -25.79 3.70
N TYR A 325 6.64 -24.61 3.09
CA TYR A 325 6.46 -24.38 1.65
C TYR A 325 7.56 -23.45 1.09
N PRO A 326 8.84 -23.90 1.04
CA PRO A 326 9.95 -23.09 0.56
C PRO A 326 9.77 -22.63 -0.90
N GLU A 327 9.03 -23.36 -1.72
CA GLU A 327 8.76 -23.03 -3.11
C GLU A 327 8.08 -21.66 -3.27
N LEU A 328 7.31 -21.23 -2.26
CA LEU A 328 6.66 -19.90 -2.27
C LEU A 328 7.69 -18.78 -2.38
N THR A 329 8.85 -18.91 -1.75
CA THR A 329 9.92 -17.90 -1.82
C THR A 329 11.03 -18.26 -2.81
N GLU A 330 11.21 -19.52 -3.16
CA GLU A 330 12.14 -19.93 -4.23
C GLU A 330 11.61 -19.59 -5.64
N ILE A 331 10.30 -19.62 -5.83
CA ILE A 331 9.62 -19.35 -7.10
C ILE A 331 8.78 -18.08 -6.99
N GLY A 332 7.80 -18.05 -6.09
CA GLY A 332 6.78 -17.00 -6.00
C GLY A 332 7.33 -15.62 -5.62
N ALA A 333 8.53 -15.53 -5.02
CA ALA A 333 9.15 -14.24 -4.70
C ALA A 333 9.88 -13.60 -5.89
N TRP A 334 10.04 -14.29 -7.03
CA TRP A 334 10.92 -13.86 -8.11
C TRP A 334 10.20 -13.80 -9.46
N ARG A 335 10.41 -12.69 -10.17
CA ARG A 335 9.88 -12.48 -11.52
C ARG A 335 10.98 -12.08 -12.50
N GLY A 336 10.78 -12.35 -13.78
CA GLY A 336 11.76 -12.09 -14.83
C GLY A 336 11.48 -12.86 -16.11
N HIS A 337 12.14 -12.50 -17.21
CA HIS A 337 11.95 -13.19 -18.48
C HIS A 337 12.38 -14.68 -18.36
N GLY A 338 11.49 -15.59 -18.76
CA GLY A 338 11.72 -17.04 -18.64
C GLY A 338 11.49 -17.63 -17.25
N LYS A 339 11.07 -16.83 -16.26
CA LYS A 339 10.60 -17.35 -14.95
C LYS A 339 9.13 -17.74 -15.00
N ALA A 340 8.68 -18.43 -13.95
CA ALA A 340 7.26 -18.75 -13.74
C ALA A 340 6.41 -17.47 -13.74
N LEU A 341 6.89 -16.43 -13.05
CA LEU A 341 6.33 -15.08 -13.12
C LEU A 341 7.15 -14.25 -14.12
N PRO A 342 6.55 -13.75 -15.22
CA PRO A 342 7.24 -12.90 -16.17
C PRO A 342 7.51 -11.51 -15.57
N PRO A 343 8.23 -10.63 -16.28
CA PRO A 343 8.38 -9.24 -15.84
C PRO A 343 7.00 -8.56 -15.74
N LEU A 344 6.66 -8.05 -14.56
CA LEU A 344 5.37 -7.41 -14.25
C LEU A 344 5.60 -6.03 -13.63
N LEU A 345 4.67 -5.10 -13.87
CA LEU A 345 4.62 -3.78 -13.24
C LEU A 345 5.94 -3.00 -13.35
N GLY A 346 6.58 -3.09 -14.52
CA GLY A 346 7.83 -2.38 -14.77
C GLY A 346 9.09 -3.04 -14.26
N SER A 347 9.03 -4.29 -13.78
CA SER A 347 10.26 -5.05 -13.60
C SER A 347 10.92 -5.30 -14.96
N GLY A 348 12.23 -5.10 -15.05
CA GLY A 348 13.01 -5.46 -16.23
C GLY A 348 13.05 -6.97 -16.49
N PRO A 349 13.71 -7.41 -17.58
CA PRO A 349 13.77 -8.82 -17.94
C PRO A 349 14.60 -9.68 -16.99
N GLN A 350 15.46 -9.07 -16.19
CA GLN A 350 16.32 -9.79 -15.25
C GLN A 350 15.50 -10.33 -14.07
N PRO A 351 15.95 -11.42 -13.43
CA PRO A 351 15.39 -11.86 -12.15
C PRO A 351 15.36 -10.72 -11.13
N THR A 352 14.17 -10.31 -10.70
CA THR A 352 13.96 -9.33 -9.62
C THR A 352 12.91 -9.84 -8.64
N GLY A 353 13.00 -9.37 -7.40
CA GLY A 353 12.14 -9.84 -6.33
C GLY A 353 12.80 -9.76 -4.97
N GLY A 354 12.29 -10.56 -4.04
CA GLY A 354 12.72 -10.58 -2.65
C GLY A 354 11.60 -11.08 -1.75
N TYR A 355 11.97 -11.51 -0.55
CA TYR A 355 11.05 -11.92 0.50
C TYR A 355 11.67 -11.61 1.88
N TYR A 356 10.85 -11.64 2.92
CA TYR A 356 11.26 -11.45 4.29
C TYR A 356 11.40 -12.81 4.96
N SER A 357 12.61 -13.10 5.42
CA SER A 357 12.84 -14.28 6.25
C SER A 357 12.25 -14.07 7.65
N LYS A 358 11.95 -15.16 8.37
CA LYS A 358 11.41 -15.09 9.73
C LYS A 358 12.26 -14.21 10.67
N PRO A 359 13.62 -14.24 10.63
CA PRO A 359 14.43 -13.31 11.44
C PRO A 359 14.22 -11.84 11.09
N VAL A 360 14.09 -11.49 9.80
CA VAL A 360 13.84 -10.11 9.37
C VAL A 360 12.45 -9.66 9.83
N ILE A 361 11.43 -10.52 9.69
CA ILE A 361 10.08 -10.24 10.20
C ILE A 361 10.11 -9.97 11.70
N ARG A 362 10.75 -10.85 12.49
CA ARG A 362 10.87 -10.67 13.94
C ARG A 362 11.59 -9.36 14.32
N GLN A 363 12.60 -8.94 13.56
CA GLN A 363 13.27 -7.65 13.76
C GLN A 363 12.33 -6.46 13.50
N ILE A 364 11.56 -6.51 12.41
CA ILE A 364 10.59 -5.48 12.05
C ILE A 364 9.46 -5.40 13.08
N VAL A 365 8.92 -6.55 13.51
CA VAL A 365 7.89 -6.65 14.54
C VAL A 365 8.39 -6.10 15.88
N ALA A 366 9.63 -6.43 16.28
CA ALA A 366 10.21 -5.92 17.52
C ALA A 366 10.44 -4.40 17.46
N LEU A 367 10.90 -3.87 16.32
CA LEU A 367 11.01 -2.42 16.11
C LEU A 367 9.64 -1.75 16.23
N ALA A 368 8.63 -2.28 15.54
CA ALA A 368 7.27 -1.77 15.57
C ALA A 368 6.71 -1.75 17.00
N ASP A 369 6.81 -2.87 17.75
CA ASP A 369 6.35 -2.90 19.15
C ASP A 369 7.06 -1.87 20.02
N SER A 370 8.38 -1.70 19.86
CA SER A 370 9.14 -0.70 20.63
C SER A 370 8.62 0.73 20.42
N LEU A 371 8.06 1.00 19.24
CA LEU A 371 7.44 2.26 18.84
C LEU A 371 5.91 2.27 19.03
N GLY A 372 5.36 1.21 19.62
CA GLY A 372 3.94 1.08 19.90
C GLY A 372 3.06 0.86 18.65
N ILE A 373 3.64 0.29 17.59
CA ILE A 373 2.94 -0.05 16.35
C ILE A 373 2.70 -1.55 16.34
N ALA A 374 1.43 -1.96 16.23
CA ALA A 374 1.09 -3.36 15.99
C ALA A 374 1.22 -3.68 14.50
N VAL A 375 1.92 -4.76 14.17
CA VAL A 375 2.05 -5.25 12.79
C VAL A 375 0.95 -6.27 12.52
N ILE A 376 0.17 -6.02 11.46
CA ILE A 376 -0.92 -6.87 11.00
C ILE A 376 -0.48 -7.51 9.69
N PRO A 377 -0.20 -8.82 9.63
CA PRO A 377 0.13 -9.50 8.39
C PRO A 377 -1.13 -9.70 7.56
N GLU A 378 -0.99 -9.53 6.24
CA GLU A 378 -1.99 -9.93 5.27
C GLU A 378 -1.45 -11.01 4.34
N VAL A 379 -2.22 -12.10 4.25
CA VAL A 379 -2.11 -13.08 3.18
C VAL A 379 -3.48 -13.11 2.50
N ASP A 380 -3.55 -12.49 1.33
CA ASP A 380 -4.81 -12.27 0.62
C ASP A 380 -5.32 -13.58 -0.01
N MET A 381 -6.58 -13.92 0.28
CA MET A 381 -7.23 -15.16 -0.12
C MET A 381 -8.76 -15.04 -0.15
N PRO A 382 -9.48 -15.80 -1.01
CA PRO A 382 -8.95 -16.79 -1.93
C PRO A 382 -8.51 -16.22 -3.27
N GLY A 383 -8.79 -14.94 -3.56
CA GLY A 383 -8.28 -14.22 -4.73
C GLY A 383 -6.77 -14.00 -4.66
N HIS A 384 -6.21 -13.26 -5.63
CA HIS A 384 -4.85 -12.73 -5.56
C HIS A 384 -3.74 -13.76 -5.27
N PHE A 385 -3.92 -15.00 -5.76
CA PHE A 385 -3.10 -16.15 -5.40
C PHE A 385 -2.22 -16.68 -6.55
N TYR A 386 -2.12 -15.96 -7.67
CA TYR A 386 -1.44 -16.45 -8.87
C TYR A 386 0.01 -16.86 -8.61
N ALA A 387 0.81 -16.05 -7.92
CA ALA A 387 2.21 -16.35 -7.61
C ALA A 387 2.38 -17.64 -6.81
N ALA A 388 1.56 -17.82 -5.77
CA ALA A 388 1.58 -19.03 -4.96
C ALA A 388 1.14 -20.27 -5.77
N LEU A 389 0.14 -20.12 -6.66
CA LEU A 389 -0.29 -21.20 -7.55
C LEU A 389 0.72 -21.56 -8.64
N GLN A 390 1.63 -20.65 -9.00
CA GLN A 390 2.79 -21.00 -9.84
C GLN A 390 3.85 -21.76 -9.06
N ALA A 391 4.04 -21.44 -7.78
CA ALA A 391 4.99 -22.13 -6.90
C ALA A 391 4.51 -23.51 -6.46
N LEU A 392 3.21 -23.66 -6.20
CA LEU A 392 2.56 -24.85 -5.67
C LEU A 392 1.38 -25.26 -6.57
N PRO A 393 1.65 -25.78 -7.79
CA PRO A 393 0.60 -26.12 -8.75
C PRO A 393 -0.39 -27.18 -8.24
N GLN A 394 0.02 -28.01 -7.28
CA GLN A 394 -0.82 -29.01 -6.62
C GLN A 394 -1.99 -28.42 -5.80
N LEU A 395 -2.01 -27.10 -5.56
CA LEU A 395 -3.14 -26.44 -4.91
C LEU A 395 -4.32 -26.20 -5.87
N ARG A 396 -4.10 -26.34 -7.19
CA ARG A 396 -5.17 -26.29 -8.19
C ARG A 396 -6.00 -27.57 -8.15
N ASP A 397 -7.29 -27.45 -8.42
CA ASP A 397 -8.12 -28.60 -8.73
C ASP A 397 -7.60 -29.25 -10.03
N PRO A 398 -7.13 -30.51 -10.00
CA PRO A 398 -6.55 -31.15 -11.17
C PRO A 398 -7.56 -31.38 -12.31
N ASP A 399 -8.85 -31.36 -12.00
CA ASP A 399 -9.94 -31.56 -12.96
C ASP A 399 -10.62 -30.24 -13.39
N GLU A 400 -10.18 -29.09 -12.85
CA GLU A 400 -10.65 -27.78 -13.29
C GLU A 400 -10.22 -27.50 -14.73
N LYS A 401 -11.19 -27.12 -15.56
CA LYS A 401 -10.98 -26.82 -16.98
C LYS A 401 -11.24 -25.35 -17.25
N GLY A 402 -10.71 -24.87 -18.38
CA GLY A 402 -10.96 -23.51 -18.83
C GLY A 402 -10.20 -22.46 -18.04
N GLU A 403 -10.60 -21.22 -18.24
CA GLU A 403 -9.95 -20.03 -17.71
C GLU A 403 -10.99 -18.98 -17.31
N TYR A 404 -10.79 -18.39 -16.14
CA TYR A 404 -11.34 -17.09 -15.75
C TYR A 404 -10.20 -16.11 -15.50
N GLN A 405 -10.48 -14.80 -15.51
CA GLN A 405 -9.47 -13.76 -15.31
C GLN A 405 -9.84 -12.81 -14.18
N SER A 406 -8.83 -12.38 -13.42
CA SER A 406 -8.96 -11.35 -12.40
C SER A 406 -9.09 -9.95 -12.99
N VAL A 407 -9.40 -8.97 -12.13
CA VAL A 407 -9.38 -7.54 -12.47
C VAL A 407 -8.04 -7.14 -13.07
N GLN A 408 -6.95 -7.69 -12.53
CA GLN A 408 -5.57 -7.49 -12.94
C GLN A 408 -5.20 -8.30 -14.20
N GLY A 409 -6.10 -9.15 -14.71
CA GLY A 409 -5.88 -9.96 -15.91
C GLY A 409 -5.01 -11.20 -15.67
N PHE A 410 -4.96 -11.72 -14.44
CA PHE A 410 -4.34 -13.01 -14.15
C PHE A 410 -5.33 -14.15 -14.36
N PRO A 411 -4.92 -15.23 -15.06
CA PRO A 411 -5.78 -16.37 -15.30
C PRO A 411 -5.80 -17.31 -14.08
N ASN A 412 -6.99 -17.79 -13.73
CA ASN A 412 -7.21 -18.81 -12.69
C ASN A 412 -6.43 -18.50 -11.40
N ASN A 413 -6.59 -17.29 -10.87
CA ASN A 413 -5.77 -16.76 -9.79
C ASN A 413 -6.30 -17.06 -8.38
N SER A 414 -7.39 -17.81 -8.24
CA SER A 414 -8.04 -18.03 -6.95
C SER A 414 -7.91 -19.46 -6.42
N LEU A 415 -7.72 -19.61 -5.11
CA LEU A 415 -7.77 -20.88 -4.39
C LEU A 415 -9.18 -21.48 -4.44
N ASN A 416 -9.30 -22.76 -4.77
CA ASN A 416 -10.61 -23.42 -4.92
C ASN A 416 -11.21 -23.84 -3.56
N PRO A 417 -12.38 -23.32 -3.14
CA PRO A 417 -13.03 -23.65 -1.87
C PRO A 417 -13.43 -25.11 -1.71
N ALA A 418 -13.58 -25.85 -2.82
CA ALA A 418 -13.97 -27.25 -2.80
C ALA A 418 -12.77 -28.22 -2.82
N HIS A 419 -11.54 -27.70 -2.88
CA HIS A 419 -10.33 -28.51 -2.97
C HIS A 419 -9.63 -28.65 -1.60
N GLU A 420 -9.85 -29.78 -0.91
CA GLU A 420 -9.37 -29.97 0.48
C GLU A 420 -7.88 -29.71 0.76
N PRO A 421 -6.93 -30.06 -0.13
CA PRO A 421 -5.51 -29.72 0.07
C PRO A 421 -5.24 -28.23 0.29
N VAL A 422 -6.09 -27.35 -0.23
CA VAL A 422 -6.02 -25.90 0.01
C VAL A 422 -6.09 -25.58 1.50
N TYR A 423 -6.96 -26.24 2.26
CA TYR A 423 -7.12 -25.95 3.68
C TYR A 423 -5.93 -26.41 4.51
N THR A 424 -5.33 -27.56 4.19
CA THR A 424 -4.08 -27.98 4.86
C THR A 424 -2.97 -26.94 4.65
N PHE A 425 -2.87 -26.38 3.44
CA PHE A 425 -1.94 -25.31 3.12
C PHE A 425 -2.25 -24.01 3.89
N VAL A 426 -3.50 -23.52 3.81
CA VAL A 426 -3.92 -22.26 4.46
C VAL A 426 -3.74 -22.33 5.98
N GLU A 427 -4.16 -23.43 6.61
CA GLU A 427 -4.02 -23.64 8.05
C GLU A 427 -2.55 -23.63 8.49
N THR A 428 -1.67 -24.26 7.72
CA THR A 428 -0.21 -24.26 7.98
C THR A 428 0.38 -22.86 7.83
N VAL A 429 -0.01 -22.11 6.79
CA VAL A 429 0.42 -20.72 6.60
C VAL A 429 -0.04 -19.85 7.77
N ILE A 430 -1.30 -19.98 8.20
CA ILE A 430 -1.83 -19.22 9.34
C ILE A 430 -1.04 -19.50 10.62
N ASP A 431 -0.73 -20.77 10.90
CA ASP A 431 0.05 -21.15 12.08
C ASP A 431 1.45 -20.53 12.07
N GLU A 432 2.17 -20.63 10.96
CA GLU A 432 3.52 -20.05 10.85
C GLU A 432 3.50 -18.52 10.89
N VAL A 433 2.50 -17.88 10.27
CA VAL A 433 2.33 -16.42 10.31
C VAL A 433 2.03 -15.97 11.73
N LEU A 434 1.01 -16.52 12.40
CA LEU A 434 0.64 -16.09 13.76
C LEU A 434 1.77 -16.27 14.78
N GLU A 435 2.70 -17.22 14.57
CA GLU A 435 3.91 -17.36 15.39
C GLU A 435 4.81 -16.10 15.34
N MET A 436 4.85 -15.41 14.19
CA MET A 436 5.72 -14.26 13.96
C MET A 436 5.07 -12.91 14.34
N PHE A 437 3.74 -12.85 14.44
CA PHE A 437 2.99 -11.61 14.62
C PHE A 437 2.18 -11.60 15.92
N PRO A 438 2.73 -11.08 17.03
CA PRO A 438 2.14 -11.17 18.37
C PRO A 438 0.92 -10.27 18.58
N ALA A 439 0.54 -9.46 17.57
CA ALA A 439 -0.66 -8.64 17.62
C ALA A 439 -1.95 -9.49 17.66
N GLY A 440 -1.86 -10.78 17.29
CA GLY A 440 -3.01 -11.68 17.30
C GLY A 440 -4.06 -11.31 16.25
N VAL A 441 -3.62 -10.76 15.11
CA VAL A 441 -4.48 -10.41 13.98
C VAL A 441 -3.92 -11.10 12.73
N PHE A 442 -4.81 -11.65 11.90
CA PHE A 442 -4.48 -12.14 10.57
C PHE A 442 -5.47 -11.52 9.58
N HIS A 443 -4.97 -10.72 8.64
CA HIS A 443 -5.80 -10.18 7.57
C HIS A 443 -5.84 -11.20 6.43
N LEU A 444 -7.03 -11.66 6.06
CA LEU A 444 -7.20 -12.66 5.01
C LEU A 444 -7.46 -12.06 3.61
N GLY A 445 -7.52 -10.73 3.50
CA GLY A 445 -7.87 -10.03 2.26
C GLY A 445 -9.35 -10.23 1.90
N ALA A 446 -9.60 -11.06 0.88
CA ALA A 446 -10.91 -11.47 0.35
C ALA A 446 -11.54 -10.55 -0.71
N ASP A 447 -10.77 -9.65 -1.29
CA ASP A 447 -11.18 -8.76 -2.35
C ASP A 447 -11.14 -9.42 -3.74
N GLU A 448 -11.88 -8.82 -4.67
CA GLU A 448 -11.85 -9.01 -6.12
C GLU A 448 -11.84 -10.46 -6.68
N VAL A 449 -12.45 -11.42 -5.99
CA VAL A 449 -12.62 -12.78 -6.53
C VAL A 449 -13.45 -12.75 -7.82
N PRO A 450 -12.97 -13.32 -8.94
CA PRO A 450 -13.65 -13.16 -10.22
C PRO A 450 -15.03 -13.82 -10.30
N LEU A 451 -15.99 -13.19 -10.97
CA LEU A 451 -17.35 -13.74 -11.11
C LEU A 451 -17.38 -15.15 -11.75
N ALA A 452 -16.39 -15.47 -12.60
CA ALA A 452 -16.25 -16.76 -13.24
C ALA A 452 -15.33 -17.74 -12.50
N ALA A 453 -14.78 -17.36 -11.32
CA ALA A 453 -13.88 -18.20 -10.54
C ALA A 453 -14.50 -19.57 -10.25
N TRP A 454 -13.74 -20.63 -10.57
CA TRP A 454 -14.10 -22.05 -10.36
C TRP A 454 -15.26 -22.57 -11.22
N SER A 455 -15.72 -21.81 -12.23
CA SER A 455 -16.83 -22.22 -13.11
C SER A 455 -16.55 -23.48 -13.95
N GLY A 456 -15.27 -23.84 -14.10
CA GLY A 456 -14.84 -25.07 -14.76
C GLY A 456 -14.41 -26.20 -13.82
N SER A 457 -14.51 -26.00 -12.50
CA SER A 457 -14.16 -27.01 -11.49
C SER A 457 -15.35 -27.92 -11.18
N PRO A 458 -15.25 -29.25 -11.41
CA PRO A 458 -16.28 -30.18 -10.99
C PRO A 458 -16.53 -30.13 -9.47
N LEU A 459 -15.47 -30.00 -8.67
CA LEU A 459 -15.57 -29.92 -7.21
C LEU A 459 -16.37 -28.69 -6.77
N ALA A 460 -16.09 -27.52 -7.36
CA ALA A 460 -16.78 -26.28 -7.04
C ALA A 460 -18.24 -26.32 -7.50
N LEU A 461 -18.54 -26.90 -8.67
CA LEU A 461 -19.91 -27.06 -9.15
C LEU A 461 -20.73 -28.00 -8.26
N ASP A 462 -20.15 -29.10 -7.80
CA ASP A 462 -20.81 -30.04 -6.89
C ASP A 462 -20.99 -29.44 -5.49
N MET A 463 -20.02 -28.66 -4.99
CA MET A 463 -20.17 -27.88 -3.77
C MET A 463 -21.31 -26.86 -3.89
N LEU A 464 -21.33 -26.09 -4.97
CA LEU A 464 -22.35 -25.08 -5.23
C LEU A 464 -23.75 -25.70 -5.32
N GLU A 465 -23.91 -26.86 -5.95
CA GLU A 465 -25.19 -27.56 -5.99
C GLU A 465 -25.64 -28.01 -4.60
N ARG A 466 -24.72 -28.51 -3.75
CA ARG A 466 -25.05 -28.87 -2.36
C ARG A 466 -25.50 -27.66 -1.53
N LEU A 467 -24.88 -26.49 -1.75
CA LEU A 467 -25.14 -25.28 -0.97
C LEU A 467 -26.40 -24.53 -1.44
N ALA A 468 -26.63 -24.48 -2.75
CA ALA A 468 -27.60 -23.56 -3.36
C ALA A 468 -28.47 -24.19 -4.48
N GLY A 469 -28.34 -25.50 -4.71
CA GLY A 469 -29.15 -26.26 -5.64
C GLY A 469 -28.71 -26.18 -7.12
N PRO A 470 -29.33 -27.01 -7.99
CA PRO A 470 -28.91 -27.17 -9.38
C PRO A 470 -29.08 -25.89 -10.22
N ALA A 471 -30.04 -25.02 -9.89
CA ALA A 471 -30.23 -23.76 -10.59
C ALA A 471 -29.03 -22.81 -10.46
N MET A 472 -28.38 -22.78 -9.29
CA MET A 472 -27.17 -21.98 -9.09
C MET A 472 -25.96 -22.59 -9.77
N ARG A 473 -25.84 -23.93 -9.76
CA ARG A 473 -24.85 -24.66 -10.57
C ARG A 473 -24.98 -24.31 -12.06
N ASP A 474 -26.20 -24.34 -12.60
CA ASP A 474 -26.47 -24.00 -14.00
C ASP A 474 -26.14 -22.53 -14.31
N LYS A 475 -26.44 -21.61 -13.39
CA LYS A 475 -26.08 -20.19 -13.51
C LYS A 475 -24.55 -20.03 -13.57
N HIS A 476 -23.81 -20.76 -12.75
CA HIS A 476 -22.36 -20.66 -12.68
C HIS A 476 -21.65 -21.33 -13.87
N THR A 477 -22.16 -22.46 -14.36
CA THR A 477 -21.63 -23.15 -15.55
C THR A 477 -21.66 -22.24 -16.79
N LYS A 478 -22.61 -21.30 -16.87
CA LYS A 478 -22.66 -20.30 -17.95
C LYS A 478 -21.53 -19.27 -17.92
N GLN A 479 -20.78 -19.18 -16.82
CA GLN A 479 -19.60 -18.33 -16.69
C GLN A 479 -18.33 -19.01 -17.22
N PHE A 480 -18.40 -20.29 -17.60
CA PHE A 480 -17.25 -21.04 -18.11
C PHE A 480 -16.64 -20.36 -19.34
N ASN A 481 -15.35 -20.01 -19.26
CA ASN A 481 -14.61 -19.25 -20.28
C ASN A 481 -15.25 -17.91 -20.68
N VAL A 482 -16.04 -17.31 -19.79
CA VAL A 482 -16.51 -15.95 -19.97
C VAL A 482 -15.45 -15.01 -19.41
N LEU A 483 -14.88 -14.21 -20.31
CA LEU A 483 -13.97 -13.13 -19.98
C LEU A 483 -14.76 -11.97 -19.34
N GLY A 484 -14.41 -11.61 -18.11
CA GLY A 484 -15.05 -10.57 -17.29
C GLY A 484 -14.01 -9.79 -16.48
N ASN A 485 -14.43 -8.82 -15.66
CA ASN A 485 -13.55 -7.99 -14.83
C ASN A 485 -12.47 -7.13 -15.54
N HIS A 486 -12.43 -7.07 -16.87
CA HIS A 486 -11.38 -6.33 -17.60
C HIS A 486 -11.46 -4.81 -17.45
N HIS A 487 -12.60 -4.28 -17.00
CA HIS A 487 -12.84 -2.85 -16.81
C HIS A 487 -13.05 -2.44 -15.35
N GLY A 488 -12.73 -3.34 -14.41
CA GLY A 488 -12.93 -3.16 -12.96
C GLY A 488 -13.50 -4.42 -12.31
N ALA A 489 -13.65 -4.42 -10.99
CA ALA A 489 -14.30 -5.51 -10.27
C ALA A 489 -15.82 -5.53 -10.55
N ASP A 490 -16.34 -6.67 -11.03
CA ASP A 490 -17.76 -6.91 -11.15
C ASP A 490 -18.39 -7.14 -9.76
N GLU A 491 -19.63 -6.70 -9.56
CA GLU A 491 -20.36 -6.90 -8.30
C GLU A 491 -20.65 -8.40 -8.10
N ILE A 492 -20.00 -9.00 -7.10
CA ILE A 492 -20.13 -10.43 -6.83
C ILE A 492 -21.31 -10.76 -5.91
N GLU A 493 -21.91 -9.79 -5.22
CA GLU A 493 -22.96 -10.06 -4.24
C GLU A 493 -24.17 -10.75 -4.89
N GLY A 494 -24.65 -11.84 -4.27
CA GLY A 494 -25.73 -12.67 -4.84
C GLY A 494 -25.32 -13.53 -6.05
N SER A 495 -24.04 -13.55 -6.43
CA SER A 495 -23.51 -14.46 -7.46
C SER A 495 -23.27 -15.87 -6.90
N PRO A 496 -23.19 -16.91 -7.76
CA PRO A 496 -22.75 -18.23 -7.33
C PRO A 496 -21.34 -18.25 -6.73
N THR A 497 -20.45 -17.39 -7.22
CA THR A 497 -19.08 -17.26 -6.72
C THR A 497 -19.05 -16.74 -5.29
N ALA A 498 -19.88 -15.74 -4.95
CA ALA A 498 -19.96 -15.24 -3.58
C ALA A 498 -20.39 -16.32 -2.58
N ILE A 499 -21.21 -17.29 -2.99
CA ILE A 499 -21.58 -18.43 -2.13
C ILE A 499 -20.36 -19.32 -1.85
N LEU A 500 -19.59 -19.65 -2.90
CA LEU A 500 -18.37 -20.46 -2.78
C LEU A 500 -17.30 -19.74 -1.96
N GLN A 501 -17.09 -18.44 -2.23
CA GLN A 501 -16.16 -17.59 -1.48
C GLN A 501 -16.55 -17.49 -0.01
N ALA A 502 -17.84 -17.31 0.31
CA ALA A 502 -18.31 -17.25 1.69
C ALA A 502 -18.01 -18.54 2.47
N GLU A 503 -18.12 -19.72 1.84
CA GLU A 503 -17.75 -20.99 2.50
C GLU A 503 -16.26 -21.11 2.75
N PHE A 504 -15.41 -20.61 1.84
CA PHE A 504 -13.97 -20.51 2.08
C PHE A 504 -13.67 -19.60 3.28
N ILE A 505 -14.21 -18.38 3.25
CA ILE A 505 -14.00 -17.37 4.30
C ILE A 505 -14.45 -17.91 5.66
N LYS A 506 -15.64 -18.54 5.76
CA LYS A 506 -16.14 -19.13 7.02
C LYS A 506 -15.17 -20.14 7.61
N ARG A 507 -14.62 -21.03 6.79
CA ARG A 507 -13.70 -22.08 7.25
C ARG A 507 -12.37 -21.49 7.71
N VAL A 508 -11.80 -20.58 6.92
CA VAL A 508 -10.53 -19.89 7.25
C VAL A 508 -10.70 -19.04 8.52
N HIS A 509 -11.76 -18.24 8.60
CA HIS A 509 -12.12 -17.46 9.77
C HIS A 509 -12.26 -18.34 11.02
N GLY A 510 -12.99 -19.45 10.91
CA GLY A 510 -13.15 -20.42 12.00
C GLY A 510 -11.80 -20.94 12.52
N TYR A 511 -10.85 -21.18 11.61
CA TYR A 511 -9.50 -21.60 11.98
C TYR A 511 -8.72 -20.49 12.68
N ILE A 512 -8.68 -19.27 12.13
CA ILE A 512 -8.03 -18.10 12.76
C ILE A 512 -8.59 -17.87 14.17
N ALA A 513 -9.93 -17.90 14.30
CA ALA A 513 -10.61 -17.75 15.58
C ALA A 513 -10.28 -18.87 16.57
N SER A 514 -10.04 -20.11 16.10
CA SER A 514 -9.62 -21.24 16.94
C SER A 514 -8.21 -21.06 17.53
N LYS A 515 -7.36 -20.26 16.88
CA LYS A 515 -6.04 -19.86 17.37
C LYS A 515 -6.10 -18.66 18.33
N GLY A 516 -7.30 -18.12 18.59
CA GLY A 516 -7.51 -16.95 19.42
C GLY A 516 -7.16 -15.62 18.74
N ALA A 517 -6.96 -15.63 17.41
CA ALA A 517 -6.65 -14.44 16.64
C ALA A 517 -7.92 -13.76 16.09
N ILE A 518 -7.81 -12.47 15.79
CA ILE A 518 -8.84 -11.65 15.14
C ILE A 518 -8.62 -11.71 13.62
N THR A 519 -9.73 -11.85 12.91
CA THR A 519 -9.75 -11.84 11.45
C THR A 519 -9.88 -10.41 10.93
N GLY A 520 -8.89 -9.92 10.19
CA GLY A 520 -9.06 -8.73 9.35
C GLY A 520 -9.50 -9.14 7.94
N GLY A 521 -10.27 -8.30 7.26
CA GLY A 521 -10.56 -8.49 5.84
C GLY A 521 -10.95 -7.18 5.17
N TRP A 522 -10.91 -7.15 3.85
CA TRP A 522 -11.59 -6.10 3.09
C TRP A 522 -13.10 -6.24 3.26
N GLU A 523 -13.87 -5.22 2.92
CA GLU A 523 -15.32 -5.18 3.14
C GLU A 523 -16.07 -6.37 2.54
N GLU A 524 -15.56 -6.97 1.47
CA GLU A 524 -16.06 -8.20 0.86
C GLU A 524 -16.11 -9.39 1.84
N ALA A 525 -15.25 -9.42 2.86
CA ALA A 525 -15.29 -10.44 3.90
C ALA A 525 -16.59 -10.42 4.72
N ALA A 526 -17.33 -9.31 4.73
CA ALA A 526 -18.64 -9.20 5.37
C ALA A 526 -19.79 -9.79 4.54
N HIS A 527 -19.55 -10.14 3.27
CA HIS A 527 -20.57 -10.75 2.42
C HIS A 527 -21.02 -12.10 2.96
N GLY A 528 -22.34 -12.34 2.94
CA GLY A 528 -22.93 -13.58 3.45
C GLY A 528 -22.74 -13.83 4.95
N ASP A 529 -22.38 -12.80 5.72
CA ASP A 529 -22.01 -12.89 7.15
C ASP A 529 -21.00 -14.03 7.40
N ALA A 530 -19.98 -14.12 6.52
CA ALA A 530 -19.01 -15.21 6.52
C ALA A 530 -18.02 -15.17 7.70
N VAL A 531 -17.86 -14.01 8.34
CA VAL A 531 -17.01 -13.82 9.52
C VAL A 531 -17.84 -13.46 10.76
N ASP A 532 -17.42 -13.96 11.92
CA ASP A 532 -17.99 -13.58 13.21
C ASP A 532 -17.57 -12.15 13.58
N LYS A 533 -18.56 -11.31 13.87
CA LYS A 533 -18.40 -9.87 14.15
C LYS A 533 -17.57 -9.63 15.42
N ASP A 534 -17.69 -10.49 16.43
CA ASP A 534 -16.95 -10.33 17.69
C ASP A 534 -15.46 -10.73 17.56
N LYS A 535 -15.10 -11.35 16.44
CA LYS A 535 -13.75 -11.85 16.14
C LYS A 535 -13.22 -11.35 14.80
N SER A 536 -13.78 -10.26 14.31
CA SER A 536 -13.34 -9.67 13.06
C SER A 536 -13.48 -8.16 13.04
N TYR A 537 -12.75 -7.54 12.12
CA TYR A 537 -13.05 -6.19 11.65
C TYR A 537 -12.88 -6.18 10.14
N VAL A 538 -13.56 -5.25 9.47
CA VAL A 538 -13.41 -5.06 8.03
C VAL A 538 -12.88 -3.68 7.69
N ILE A 539 -12.11 -3.61 6.61
CA ILE A 539 -11.58 -2.36 6.08
C ILE A 539 -12.41 -1.96 4.86
N GLY A 540 -13.14 -0.86 5.03
CA GLY A 540 -14.07 -0.35 4.04
C GLY A 540 -13.42 0.65 3.09
N TRP A 541 -13.33 0.28 1.81
CA TRP A 541 -12.55 0.97 0.80
C TRP A 541 -13.39 1.61 -0.31
N ARG A 542 -14.65 1.18 -0.50
CA ARG A 542 -15.50 1.70 -1.59
C ARG A 542 -16.02 3.11 -1.31
N ASN A 543 -16.69 3.32 -0.19
CA ASN A 543 -17.21 4.63 0.24
C ASN A 543 -17.70 4.59 1.70
N VAL A 544 -18.05 5.76 2.25
CA VAL A 544 -18.44 5.90 3.65
C VAL A 544 -19.86 5.38 3.91
N GLU A 545 -20.74 5.42 2.92
CA GLU A 545 -22.13 4.96 3.03
C GLU A 545 -22.19 3.44 3.26
N ILE A 546 -21.39 2.66 2.53
CA ILE A 546 -21.27 1.21 2.72
C ILE A 546 -20.67 0.91 4.08
N ASN A 547 -19.65 1.67 4.49
CA ASN A 547 -19.01 1.53 5.79
C ASN A 547 -20.01 1.75 6.94
N ALA A 548 -20.84 2.79 6.85
CA ALA A 548 -21.90 3.04 7.80
C ALA A 548 -22.92 1.90 7.82
N ALA A 549 -23.34 1.40 6.65
CA ALA A 549 -24.29 0.29 6.57
C ALA A 549 -23.76 -1.02 7.19
N LEU A 550 -22.47 -1.33 7.02
CA LEU A 550 -21.84 -2.48 7.66
C LEU A 550 -21.71 -2.29 9.18
N ALA A 551 -21.38 -1.07 9.63
CA ALA A 551 -21.37 -0.74 11.05
C ALA A 551 -22.75 -0.88 11.71
N GLU A 552 -23.83 -0.48 11.02
CA GLU A 552 -25.21 -0.70 11.50
C GLU A 552 -25.57 -2.18 11.62
N ARG A 553 -24.94 -3.04 10.80
CA ARG A 553 -25.07 -4.50 10.90
C ARG A 553 -24.22 -5.09 12.03
N GLY A 554 -23.41 -4.28 12.73
CA GLY A 554 -22.59 -4.67 13.87
C GLY A 554 -21.17 -5.11 13.54
N PHE A 555 -20.67 -4.86 12.34
CA PHE A 555 -19.26 -5.11 12.01
C PHE A 555 -18.40 -3.96 12.51
N ASP A 556 -17.27 -4.26 13.13
CA ASP A 556 -16.26 -3.26 13.43
C ASP A 556 -15.55 -2.82 12.13
N ILE A 557 -15.50 -1.50 11.89
CA ILE A 557 -15.06 -0.90 10.63
C ILE A 557 -13.81 -0.05 10.81
N VAL A 558 -12.87 -0.21 9.89
CA VAL A 558 -11.80 0.75 9.61
C VAL A 558 -12.08 1.42 8.26
N VAL A 559 -12.14 2.75 8.24
CA VAL A 559 -12.47 3.52 7.03
C VAL A 559 -11.19 3.82 6.24
N SER A 560 -11.14 3.40 4.96
CA SER A 560 -10.01 3.60 4.06
C SER A 560 -10.45 3.81 2.60
N PRO A 561 -11.30 4.81 2.28
CA PRO A 561 -11.87 4.95 0.95
C PRO A 561 -10.81 5.27 -0.10
N GLY A 562 -10.85 4.57 -1.23
CA GLY A 562 -9.90 4.75 -2.35
C GLY A 562 -9.84 6.18 -2.87
N GLN A 563 -10.94 6.92 -2.79
CA GLN A 563 -11.04 8.30 -3.27
C GLN A 563 -10.29 9.32 -2.41
N ARG A 564 -9.81 8.93 -1.21
CA ARG A 564 -9.17 9.86 -0.26
C ARG A 564 -7.91 9.32 0.40
N TYR A 565 -7.92 8.05 0.80
CA TYR A 565 -6.89 7.43 1.66
C TYR A 565 -6.03 6.38 0.96
N TYR A 566 -6.26 6.11 -0.33
CA TYR A 566 -5.32 5.35 -1.16
C TYR A 566 -4.23 6.31 -1.64
N LEU A 567 -3.04 6.14 -1.09
CA LEU A 567 -1.89 7.00 -1.32
C LEU A 567 -1.14 6.62 -2.60
N ASP A 568 -1.59 5.63 -3.35
CA ASP A 568 -1.15 5.28 -4.70
C ASP A 568 -1.90 6.07 -5.79
N MET A 569 -3.04 6.67 -5.44
CA MET A 569 -3.77 7.56 -6.33
C MET A 569 -2.97 8.82 -6.65
N ALA A 570 -3.06 9.32 -7.87
CA ALA A 570 -2.45 10.57 -8.27
C ALA A 570 -2.95 11.76 -7.44
N ASN A 571 -2.08 12.75 -7.24
CA ASN A 571 -2.42 13.98 -6.51
C ASN A 571 -3.28 14.95 -7.34
N GLY A 572 -3.51 14.68 -8.62
CA GLY A 572 -4.30 15.53 -9.52
C GLY A 572 -4.48 14.93 -10.91
N ILE A 573 -5.22 15.65 -11.75
CA ILE A 573 -5.61 15.20 -13.11
C ILE A 573 -4.53 15.42 -14.18
N SER A 574 -3.44 16.11 -13.85
CA SER A 574 -2.39 16.42 -14.83
C SER A 574 -1.70 15.13 -15.27
N TRP A 575 -1.51 14.94 -16.59
CA TRP A 575 -0.72 13.82 -17.14
C TRP A 575 0.67 13.71 -16.50
N ALA A 576 1.22 14.83 -16.02
CA ALA A 576 2.52 14.89 -15.37
C ALA A 576 2.54 14.30 -13.94
N GLU A 577 1.40 14.14 -13.27
CA GLU A 577 1.35 13.38 -12.02
C GLU A 577 1.63 11.90 -12.29
N PRO A 578 2.31 11.19 -11.37
CA PRO A 578 2.31 9.75 -11.34
C PRO A 578 1.12 9.23 -10.52
N GLY A 579 0.98 7.90 -10.46
CA GLY A 579 0.00 7.21 -9.62
C GLY A 579 -1.19 6.68 -10.40
N ALA A 580 -2.00 5.86 -9.72
CA ALA A 580 -3.24 5.36 -10.27
C ALA A 580 -4.30 6.46 -10.34
N GLY A 581 -5.37 6.24 -11.11
CA GLY A 581 -6.49 7.16 -11.15
C GLY A 581 -7.86 6.50 -11.13
N TRP A 582 -7.97 5.19 -10.86
CA TRP A 582 -9.25 4.48 -10.95
C TRP A 582 -10.28 4.98 -9.93
N ALA A 583 -9.85 5.35 -8.72
CA ALA A 583 -10.72 5.94 -7.68
C ALA A 583 -10.86 7.47 -7.80
N GLY A 584 -10.27 8.08 -8.85
CA GLY A 584 -10.14 9.53 -8.97
C GLY A 584 -8.75 10.01 -8.58
N TRP A 585 -8.66 11.19 -7.95
CA TRP A 585 -7.42 11.79 -7.48
C TRP A 585 -7.66 12.40 -6.09
N SER A 586 -6.61 12.46 -5.28
CA SER A 586 -6.68 13.03 -3.93
C SER A 586 -5.34 13.67 -3.59
N GLY A 587 -5.25 14.99 -3.61
CA GLY A 587 -4.06 15.70 -3.18
C GLY A 587 -3.95 15.77 -1.66
N PRO A 588 -2.88 16.40 -1.14
CA PRO A 588 -2.71 16.64 0.28
C PRO A 588 -3.90 17.30 0.98
N GLN A 589 -4.57 18.25 0.33
CA GLN A 589 -5.70 18.96 0.92
C GLN A 589 -6.95 18.07 0.98
N GLU A 590 -7.29 17.37 -0.10
CA GLU A 590 -8.45 16.49 -0.16
C GLU A 590 -8.32 15.33 0.82
N THR A 591 -7.13 14.74 0.94
CA THR A 591 -6.82 13.74 1.96
C THR A 591 -6.94 14.32 3.37
N TYR A 592 -6.47 15.55 3.60
CA TYR A 592 -6.56 16.18 4.91
C TYR A 592 -7.99 16.51 5.32
N GLU A 593 -8.82 17.00 4.40
CA GLU A 593 -10.16 17.50 4.70
C GLU A 593 -11.20 16.40 4.92
N PHE A 594 -10.96 15.19 4.41
CA PHE A 594 -11.87 14.05 4.60
C PHE A 594 -12.20 13.78 6.08
N GLU A 595 -13.48 13.51 6.37
CA GLU A 595 -14.03 13.20 7.69
C GLU A 595 -14.69 11.82 7.70
N ALA A 596 -14.02 10.85 8.34
CA ALA A 596 -14.44 9.44 8.33
C ALA A 596 -15.73 9.14 9.13
N ARG A 597 -16.21 10.09 9.95
CA ARG A 597 -17.43 9.94 10.77
C ARG A 597 -18.70 10.37 10.04
N GLU A 598 -18.56 11.12 8.95
CA GLU A 598 -19.71 11.63 8.21
C GLU A 598 -20.60 10.47 7.72
N GLY A 599 -21.91 10.60 7.82
CA GLY A 599 -22.85 9.55 7.40
C GLY A 599 -23.09 8.40 8.39
N PHE A 600 -22.29 8.25 9.44
CA PHE A 600 -22.55 7.25 10.48
C PHE A 600 -23.64 7.69 11.46
N SER A 601 -24.47 6.75 11.94
CA SER A 601 -25.35 7.00 13.08
C SER A 601 -24.60 6.91 14.41
N GLU A 602 -25.23 7.33 15.52
CA GLU A 602 -24.67 7.13 16.86
C GLU A 602 -24.39 5.66 17.20
N GLN A 603 -25.15 4.72 16.62
CA GLN A 603 -24.93 3.29 16.80
C GLN A 603 -23.74 2.83 15.95
N GLY A 604 -23.71 3.15 14.66
CA GLY A 604 -22.60 2.81 13.78
C GLY A 604 -21.26 3.38 14.27
N LEU A 605 -21.25 4.58 14.86
CA LEU A 605 -20.03 5.16 15.45
C LEU A 605 -19.42 4.32 16.58
N LYS A 606 -20.17 3.42 17.22
CA LYS A 606 -19.62 2.49 18.23
C LYS A 606 -18.75 1.40 17.62
N HIS A 607 -18.98 1.10 16.35
CA HIS A 607 -18.25 0.11 15.55
C HIS A 607 -17.15 0.74 14.69
N LEU A 608 -17.04 2.07 14.65
CA LEU A 608 -15.97 2.75 13.94
C LEU A 608 -14.66 2.71 14.74
N LEU A 609 -13.78 1.77 14.40
CA LEU A 609 -12.47 1.61 15.07
C LEU A 609 -11.52 2.75 14.74
N GLY A 610 -11.57 3.24 13.50
CA GLY A 610 -10.75 4.36 13.04
C GLY A 610 -10.51 4.38 11.54
N VAL A 611 -9.30 4.80 11.17
CA VAL A 611 -8.92 5.08 9.78
C VAL A 611 -7.62 4.39 9.38
N GLN A 612 -7.48 4.12 8.09
CA GLN A 612 -6.25 3.61 7.50
C GLN A 612 -5.98 4.29 6.16
N SER A 613 -4.70 4.56 5.88
CA SER A 613 -4.23 4.82 4.52
C SER A 613 -3.74 3.52 3.87
N CYS A 614 -3.94 3.35 2.56
CA CYS A 614 -3.38 2.23 1.81
C CYS A 614 -2.34 2.70 0.82
N ILE A 615 -1.27 1.93 0.65
CA ILE A 615 -0.20 2.20 -0.33
C ILE A 615 -0.09 0.95 -1.18
N TRP A 616 -0.90 0.88 -2.24
CA TRP A 616 -0.71 -0.09 -3.31
C TRP A 616 0.48 0.33 -4.17
N SER A 617 1.24 -0.62 -4.71
CA SER A 617 2.58 -0.33 -5.23
C SER A 617 2.77 -0.51 -6.73
N GLU A 618 1.71 -0.75 -7.51
CA GLU A 618 1.78 -0.95 -8.97
C GLU A 618 2.57 0.14 -9.69
N SER A 619 2.27 1.40 -9.38
CA SER A 619 2.91 2.57 -10.00
C SER A 619 4.25 2.96 -9.35
N MET A 620 4.64 2.35 -8.23
CA MET A 620 5.80 2.74 -7.40
C MET A 620 7.14 2.21 -7.93
N THR A 621 7.35 2.32 -9.24
CA THR A 621 8.55 1.82 -9.94
C THR A 621 9.81 2.67 -9.73
N ASP A 622 9.65 3.84 -9.10
CA ASP A 622 10.71 4.77 -8.74
C ASP A 622 10.45 5.31 -7.33
N ARG A 623 11.47 5.39 -6.48
CA ARG A 623 11.35 5.89 -5.10
C ARG A 623 10.93 7.35 -5.04
N ALA A 624 11.19 8.15 -6.08
CA ALA A 624 10.67 9.51 -6.16
C ALA A 624 9.15 9.55 -6.46
N ILE A 625 8.57 8.50 -7.07
CA ILE A 625 7.10 8.36 -7.19
C ILE A 625 6.51 8.09 -5.80
N PHE A 626 7.14 7.21 -5.02
CA PHE A 626 6.73 6.94 -3.65
C PHE A 626 6.68 8.22 -2.83
N ASP A 627 7.75 9.03 -2.83
CA ASP A 627 7.75 10.28 -2.06
C ASP A 627 6.69 11.28 -2.56
N ARG A 628 6.45 11.36 -3.89
CA ARG A 628 5.41 12.23 -4.48
C ARG A 628 4.01 11.87 -4.01
N LEU A 629 3.74 10.58 -3.96
CA LEU A 629 2.41 10.05 -3.69
C LEU A 629 2.17 9.92 -2.18
N VAL A 630 3.12 9.42 -1.40
CA VAL A 630 2.88 9.16 0.03
C VAL A 630 2.98 10.43 0.87
N PHE A 631 3.90 11.35 0.55
CA PHE A 631 4.15 12.53 1.38
C PHE A 631 3.69 13.84 0.73
N PRO A 632 2.99 14.71 1.47
CA PRO A 632 2.69 14.63 2.92
C PRO A 632 1.37 13.94 3.28
N ARG A 633 0.71 13.23 2.35
CA ARG A 633 -0.61 12.63 2.56
C ARG A 633 -0.67 11.67 3.76
N LEU A 634 0.39 10.92 4.04
CA LEU A 634 0.49 10.08 5.25
C LEU A 634 0.28 10.89 6.54
N SER A 635 0.91 12.07 6.65
CA SER A 635 0.73 12.97 7.79
C SER A 635 -0.67 13.56 7.86
N ALA A 636 -1.34 13.75 6.72
CA ALA A 636 -2.72 14.21 6.69
C ALA A 636 -3.67 13.14 7.25
N VAL A 637 -3.49 11.87 6.87
CA VAL A 637 -4.26 10.74 7.44
C VAL A 637 -3.97 10.57 8.93
N ALA A 638 -2.72 10.71 9.35
CA ALA A 638 -2.37 10.69 10.76
C ALA A 638 -3.05 11.81 11.56
N GLU A 639 -3.13 13.03 11.02
CA GLU A 639 -3.86 14.13 11.65
C GLU A 639 -5.36 13.87 11.71
N ALA A 640 -5.97 13.33 10.66
CA ALA A 640 -7.38 12.92 10.69
C ALA A 640 -7.68 11.79 11.68
N GLY A 641 -6.73 10.87 11.87
CA GLY A 641 -6.81 9.78 12.84
C GLY A 641 -6.69 10.23 14.31
N TRP A 642 -6.02 11.36 14.55
CA TRP A 642 -5.65 11.82 15.89
C TRP A 642 -6.41 13.07 16.34
N THR A 643 -6.44 14.12 15.51
CA THR A 643 -6.99 15.44 15.84
C THR A 643 -8.50 15.44 15.65
N LEU A 644 -9.22 15.98 16.64
CA LEU A 644 -10.68 16.13 16.55
C LEU A 644 -11.07 17.08 15.39
N PRO A 645 -12.19 16.83 14.68
CA PRO A 645 -12.55 17.57 13.47
C PRO A 645 -12.59 19.09 13.68
N GLU A 646 -13.17 19.55 14.79
CA GLU A 646 -13.28 20.96 15.16
C GLU A 646 -11.93 21.65 15.45
N ARG A 647 -10.86 20.86 15.57
CA ARG A 647 -9.49 21.35 15.76
C ARG A 647 -8.62 21.23 14.51
N LYS A 648 -9.11 20.64 13.41
CA LYS A 648 -8.39 20.59 12.14
C LYS A 648 -8.31 21.99 11.53
N SER A 649 -7.14 22.36 10.99
CA SER A 649 -6.94 23.57 10.18
C SER A 649 -5.93 23.28 9.06
N TRP A 650 -6.39 23.35 7.81
CA TRP A 650 -5.53 23.14 6.64
C TRP A 650 -4.35 24.12 6.60
N GLU A 651 -4.61 25.41 6.85
CA GLU A 651 -3.55 26.43 6.89
C GLU A 651 -2.48 26.15 7.95
N ARG A 652 -2.89 25.62 9.12
CA ARG A 652 -1.94 25.15 10.13
C ARG A 652 -1.16 23.96 9.61
N PHE A 653 -1.83 22.91 9.15
CA PHE A 653 -1.19 21.69 8.68
C PHE A 653 -0.17 21.99 7.58
N LYS A 654 -0.58 22.75 6.56
CA LYS A 654 0.25 23.21 5.44
C LYS A 654 1.50 23.96 5.91
N ALA A 655 1.39 24.79 6.93
CA ALA A 655 2.52 25.57 7.48
C ALA A 655 3.55 24.72 8.25
N LEU A 656 3.15 23.52 8.69
CA LEU A 656 3.94 22.67 9.57
C LEU A 656 4.47 21.41 8.87
N VAL A 657 3.76 20.90 7.87
CA VAL A 657 3.99 19.55 7.34
C VAL A 657 5.32 19.38 6.61
N GLY A 658 5.91 20.47 6.11
CA GLY A 658 7.28 20.44 5.55
C GLY A 658 8.37 20.06 6.56
N LEU A 659 8.06 20.06 7.88
CA LEU A 659 8.97 19.59 8.93
C LEU A 659 8.89 18.07 9.14
N MET A 660 7.90 17.39 8.58
CA MET A 660 7.72 15.95 8.74
C MET A 660 8.75 15.20 7.86
N PRO A 661 9.32 14.09 8.36
CA PRO A 661 10.24 13.28 7.56
C PRO A 661 9.51 12.60 6.39
N ILE A 662 10.24 12.39 5.31
CA ILE A 662 9.83 11.60 4.14
C ILE A 662 10.75 10.38 4.01
N MET A 663 10.42 9.42 3.14
CA MET A 663 11.10 8.13 3.12
C MET A 663 12.46 8.18 2.43
N TYR A 664 12.54 8.76 1.23
CA TYR A 664 13.75 8.72 0.41
C TYR A 664 14.46 10.06 0.24
N GLY A 665 13.88 11.15 0.76
CA GLY A 665 14.48 12.48 0.70
C GLY A 665 14.35 13.15 -0.67
N HIS A 666 13.53 12.61 -1.58
CA HIS A 666 13.30 13.21 -2.89
C HIS A 666 12.26 14.32 -2.76
N TRP A 667 12.68 15.57 -2.97
CA TRP A 667 11.79 16.72 -3.03
C TRP A 667 11.51 17.11 -4.48
N ALA A 668 10.28 17.53 -4.77
CA ALA A 668 9.93 18.05 -6.09
C ALA A 668 10.84 19.22 -6.49
N ALA A 669 11.17 19.29 -7.78
CA ALA A 669 11.86 20.45 -8.33
C ALA A 669 10.99 21.71 -8.15
N GLU A 670 11.64 22.86 -7.96
CA GLU A 670 10.98 24.17 -7.84
C GLU A 670 10.37 24.65 -9.15
#